data_AF-A0A517XL64-F1
#
_entry.id   AF-A0A517XL64-F1
#
_cell.length_a   1.000
_cell.length_b   1.000
_cell.length_c   1.000
_cell.angle_alpha   90.00
_cell.angle_beta   90.00
_cell.angle_gamma   90.00
#
_symmetry.space_group_name_H-M   'P 1'
#
loop_
_entity.id
_entity.type
_entity.pdbx_description
1 polymer ?
#
loop_
_entity_poly.entity_id
_entity_poly.type
_entity_poly.pdbx_seq_one_letter_code
_entity_poly.pdbx_strand_id
1 'polypeptide(L)'
;MLARFSLELLERRDNPGFVSNLSGATASVAGDSGADTLVITESLGFLHHNRQSAGDPGFVSDFDWVSGTAGEQRLAASSASRVTIVTLGGGDDTLMLGSGGSPFSALLAPITISDGGAGNDRLIVDNSQSPGSKTYAYSSTGVTGAGPAIDNAATFENGETYLCGPSPDSFNVSSAKNNLTIVNSGGGSDTVTVGSGGSMETVVSRVTVNNNGSLPTDLRIDDRNDPTADTVTISSSGPQTTVAGLSAGSVAYDEADVNLLTVIGGGGDDSFAVSTDDTDVTIAVLGRGGKDTFTVAADAGGANTTVRLVGQDDADTFIVTGAGVPSFVVSVLGQAGADVLRVTAPAGATAVVTPIRPGVTFDGVEVGSFTPAAGAGPVNFETIESVVVAGTPAELEVRLKAGGNPAVVLGDDGTAADPDGTPNAGVSLVSGSTLIPVAFANPTGRLTVFLGDGGDTIAMNAMDAAFAPANAATLTGGAAADTFVVTPGAVPVAVNGNAPTAAPGDTLRIPTPVLVAALTKPSGSLGVAPGRVAYQGIETLDIPQPVFADREFAAGADTGGGGGRFFNPDGTERFTLTPFGAGFAGGVRVASADFTGDGVADVVAGTGPGGPTRVIVFDGVTKAVLFDVAPFEPAFTGGVYVAAGDVNGDGVPELVITPDEGGGPRVKVISGATFGLLADFFGIDDANFRGGARATVGDIDGDGFGELVVCAGFGGGPRVAAFKGSAAFANNAPKLFADFFLFEQALRNGAFVAVGDVNGDGKGDLIGGGGPGGGPRVLILSGADLTAAKADGSAVLANFFAGDTASRGGIRVATRHLDADTTADLVVGAGTGAGSRVTAYLGKNLTPAGTPPEALGFDAFVGFSGGVFVG
;
A
#
# COMPACT_ATOMS: atom_id res chain seq x y z
N MET A 1 -56.63 0.31 -10.08
CA MET A 1 -58.11 0.45 -10.10
C MET A 1 -58.76 -0.90 -10.38
N LEU A 2 -58.96 -1.73 -9.35
CA LEU A 2 -59.76 -2.95 -9.39
C LEU A 2 -60.19 -3.23 -7.95
N ALA A 3 -61.45 -2.95 -7.63
CA ALA A 3 -61.99 -3.18 -6.29
C ALA A 3 -62.13 -4.70 -6.06
N ARG A 4 -61.36 -5.24 -5.11
CA ARG A 4 -61.68 -6.55 -4.53
C ARG A 4 -62.65 -6.31 -3.38
N PHE A 5 -63.87 -6.80 -3.56
CA PHE A 5 -64.85 -6.89 -2.48
C PHE A 5 -64.27 -7.78 -1.38
N SER A 6 -64.19 -7.26 -0.15
CA SER A 6 -64.08 -8.12 1.03
C SER A 6 -65.33 -8.98 1.09
N LEU A 7 -65.17 -10.31 1.13
CA LEU A 7 -66.21 -11.16 1.70
C LEU A 7 -66.26 -10.85 3.19
N GLU A 8 -67.36 -10.27 3.66
CA GLU A 8 -67.69 -10.34 5.08
C GLU A 8 -67.90 -11.81 5.44
N LEU A 9 -67.16 -12.30 6.44
CA LEU A 9 -67.44 -13.60 7.05
C LEU A 9 -68.74 -13.48 7.84
N LEU A 10 -69.82 -13.98 7.24
CA LEU A 10 -71.09 -14.17 7.92
C LEU A 10 -70.95 -15.32 8.94
N GLU A 11 -71.51 -15.13 10.14
CA GLU A 11 -71.57 -16.08 11.26
C GLU A 11 -70.26 -16.37 12.04
N ARG A 12 -69.83 -15.39 12.85
CA ARG A 12 -69.74 -15.62 14.30
C ARG A 12 -69.92 -14.31 15.09
N ARG A 13 -71.16 -14.03 15.52
CA ARG A 13 -71.40 -13.11 16.64
C ARG A 13 -71.33 -13.93 17.92
N ASP A 14 -70.11 -14.22 18.37
CA ASP A 14 -69.94 -14.50 19.79
C ASP A 14 -70.21 -13.17 20.52
N ASN A 15 -71.33 -13.09 21.23
CA ASN A 15 -71.49 -12.03 22.22
C ASN A 15 -70.49 -12.35 23.34
N PRO A 16 -69.57 -11.42 23.69
CA PRO A 16 -68.50 -11.75 24.62
C PRO A 16 -69.06 -12.16 26.00
N GLY A 17 -68.62 -13.31 26.46
CA GLY A 17 -68.96 -13.97 27.72
C GLY A 17 -68.30 -13.32 28.94
N PHE A 18 -68.79 -12.13 29.33
CA PHE A 18 -68.31 -11.47 30.55
C PHE A 18 -69.39 -11.23 31.61
N VAL A 19 -68.95 -10.90 32.83
CA VAL A 19 -69.75 -10.35 33.91
C VAL A 19 -69.23 -8.94 34.21
N SER A 20 -70.13 -7.97 34.30
CA SER A 20 -69.78 -6.58 34.61
C SER A 20 -70.52 -6.04 35.84
N ASN A 21 -69.88 -5.09 36.52
CA ASN A 21 -70.43 -4.35 37.65
C ASN A 21 -69.97 -2.89 37.61
N LEU A 22 -70.78 -1.96 38.12
CA LEU A 22 -70.50 -0.52 38.17
C LEU A 22 -70.58 -0.03 39.62
N SER A 23 -69.44 0.37 40.18
CA SER A 23 -69.35 0.94 41.52
C SER A 23 -68.96 2.41 41.44
N GLY A 24 -69.94 3.30 41.68
CA GLY A 24 -69.75 4.74 41.50
C GLY A 24 -69.44 5.08 40.04
N ALA A 25 -68.22 5.54 39.78
CA ALA A 25 -67.72 5.86 38.44
C ALA A 25 -66.73 4.81 37.89
N THR A 26 -66.66 3.61 38.49
CA THR A 26 -65.75 2.53 38.08
C THR A 26 -66.55 1.32 37.61
N ALA A 27 -66.45 0.99 36.32
CA ALA A 27 -66.91 -0.30 35.81
C ALA A 27 -65.81 -1.35 36.01
N SER A 28 -66.19 -2.58 36.34
CA SER A 28 -65.30 -3.73 36.40
C SER A 28 -65.87 -4.85 35.52
N VAL A 29 -65.02 -5.51 34.75
CA VAL A 29 -65.37 -6.59 33.81
C VAL A 29 -64.50 -7.81 34.09
N ALA A 30 -65.10 -9.00 34.11
CA ALA A 30 -64.38 -10.27 34.13
C ALA A 30 -65.00 -11.19 33.07
N GLY A 31 -64.19 -11.68 32.13
CA GLY A 31 -64.64 -12.66 31.12
C GLY A 31 -64.78 -14.08 31.68
N ASP A 32 -65.12 -15.05 30.82
CA ASP A 32 -65.48 -16.41 31.23
C ASP A 32 -64.40 -17.48 30.94
N SER A 33 -64.65 -18.40 30.00
CA SER A 33 -63.78 -19.50 29.60
C SER A 33 -63.93 -19.88 28.12
N GLY A 34 -64.64 -19.06 27.34
CA GLY A 34 -64.68 -19.09 25.88
C GLY A 34 -63.85 -17.97 25.28
N ALA A 35 -63.31 -18.21 24.08
CA ALA A 35 -62.59 -17.20 23.31
C ALA A 35 -63.54 -16.08 22.85
N ASP A 36 -63.31 -14.87 23.35
CA ASP A 36 -64.15 -13.70 23.21
C ASP A 36 -63.47 -12.54 22.45
N THR A 37 -64.29 -11.60 21.99
CA THR A 37 -63.79 -10.27 21.58
C THR A 37 -64.58 -9.20 22.33
N LEU A 38 -63.92 -8.53 23.28
CA LEU A 38 -64.49 -7.42 24.03
C LEU A 38 -64.05 -6.10 23.37
N VAL A 39 -64.99 -5.38 22.76
CA VAL A 39 -64.76 -4.05 22.20
C VAL A 39 -65.36 -3.00 23.13
N ILE A 40 -64.60 -1.96 23.46
CA ILE A 40 -65.05 -0.81 24.26
C ILE A 40 -64.86 0.48 23.45
N THR A 41 -65.93 1.23 23.26
CA THR A 41 -65.97 2.48 22.49
C THR A 41 -66.68 3.60 23.26
N GLU A 42 -66.62 4.83 22.74
CA GLU A 42 -67.47 5.95 23.17
C GLU A 42 -68.60 6.19 22.16
N SER A 43 -69.79 6.49 22.68
CA SER A 43 -70.91 7.01 21.91
C SER A 43 -71.83 7.89 22.77
N LEU A 44 -72.25 9.05 22.23
CA LEU A 44 -73.18 9.99 22.87
C LEU A 44 -72.75 10.50 24.26
N GLY A 45 -71.45 10.54 24.55
CA GLY A 45 -70.86 10.94 25.84
C GLY A 45 -70.77 9.80 26.87
N PHE A 46 -71.04 8.56 26.47
CA PHE A 46 -71.02 7.38 27.34
C PHE A 46 -70.12 6.28 26.75
N LEU A 47 -69.55 5.47 27.64
CA LEU A 47 -68.85 4.25 27.25
C LEU A 47 -69.86 3.13 27.03
N HIS A 48 -69.63 2.35 25.98
CA HIS A 48 -70.44 1.18 25.63
C HIS A 48 -69.55 0.04 25.11
N HIS A 49 -70.06 -1.18 25.21
CA HIS A 49 -69.36 -2.41 24.85
C HIS A 49 -70.13 -3.23 23.82
N ASN A 50 -69.46 -4.05 23.01
CA ASN A 50 -70.09 -4.82 21.91
C ASN A 50 -71.10 -5.92 22.31
N ARG A 51 -71.42 -6.08 23.60
CA ARG A 51 -72.54 -6.93 24.05
C ARG A 51 -73.90 -6.25 23.76
N GLN A 52 -74.36 -6.40 22.51
CA GLN A 52 -75.46 -5.61 21.92
C GLN A 52 -76.85 -6.27 21.94
N SER A 53 -77.02 -7.47 22.52
CA SER A 53 -78.29 -8.20 22.43
C SER A 53 -79.31 -7.75 23.49
N ALA A 54 -80.39 -7.12 23.04
CA ALA A 54 -81.58 -6.90 23.86
C ALA A 54 -82.18 -8.25 24.31
N GLY A 55 -81.97 -8.62 25.58
CA GLY A 55 -82.40 -9.90 26.15
C GLY A 55 -81.27 -10.85 26.56
N ASP A 56 -80.00 -10.45 26.42
CA ASP A 56 -78.89 -11.15 27.09
C ASP A 56 -79.14 -11.20 28.62
N PRO A 57 -78.97 -12.36 29.28
CA PRO A 57 -79.20 -12.46 30.72
C PRO A 57 -78.31 -11.47 31.50
N GLY A 58 -78.94 -10.44 32.06
CA GLY A 58 -78.30 -9.43 32.88
C GLY A 58 -78.08 -8.06 32.24
N PHE A 59 -78.25 -7.90 30.92
CA PHE A 59 -77.91 -6.67 30.20
C PHE A 59 -79.11 -6.08 29.45
N VAL A 60 -79.36 -4.79 29.66
CA VAL A 60 -80.45 -4.04 29.01
C VAL A 60 -80.02 -3.45 27.66
N SER A 61 -78.74 -3.07 27.51
CA SER A 61 -78.14 -2.52 26.28
C SER A 61 -76.62 -2.65 26.29
N ASP A 62 -75.96 -2.17 25.23
CA ASP A 62 -74.51 -1.99 25.15
C ASP A 62 -73.96 -0.92 26.10
N PHE A 63 -74.81 -0.04 26.64
CA PHE A 63 -74.45 0.97 27.65
C PHE A 63 -74.62 0.48 29.09
N ASP A 64 -75.00 -0.78 29.30
CA ASP A 64 -75.38 -1.31 30.62
C ASP A 64 -74.23 -2.04 31.32
N TRP A 65 -73.56 -1.36 32.26
CA TRP A 65 -72.36 -1.89 32.92
C TRP A 65 -72.65 -2.73 34.18
N VAL A 66 -73.90 -3.19 34.41
CA VAL A 66 -74.26 -4.01 35.60
C VAL A 66 -75.13 -5.22 35.25
N SER A 67 -74.48 -6.33 34.96
CA SER A 67 -75.06 -7.66 34.69
C SER A 67 -76.09 -8.22 35.70
N GLY A 68 -76.26 -7.59 36.86
CA GLY A 68 -77.09 -8.09 37.98
C GLY A 68 -78.20 -7.16 38.45
N THR A 69 -78.39 -5.98 37.83
CA THR A 69 -79.35 -4.96 38.28
C THR A 69 -80.31 -4.58 37.14
N ALA A 70 -81.55 -4.24 37.49
CA ALA A 70 -82.59 -3.96 36.49
C ALA A 70 -82.57 -2.49 36.03
N GLY A 71 -82.53 -2.28 34.71
CA GLY A 71 -82.41 -0.98 34.07
C GLY A 71 -81.02 -0.78 33.47
N GLU A 72 -80.79 0.32 32.75
CA GLU A 72 -79.51 0.58 32.07
C GLU A 72 -78.54 1.39 32.97
N GLN A 73 -77.36 0.85 33.29
CA GLN A 73 -76.35 1.49 34.14
C GLN A 73 -75.19 2.06 33.32
N ARG A 74 -75.39 3.27 32.81
CA ARG A 74 -74.42 3.97 31.95
C ARG A 74 -73.17 4.45 32.69
N LEU A 75 -72.01 4.27 32.08
CA LEU A 75 -70.75 4.93 32.46
C LEU A 75 -70.46 6.09 31.51
N ALA A 76 -70.20 7.30 32.03
CA ALA A 76 -69.84 8.45 31.21
C ALA A 76 -68.43 8.30 30.63
N ALA A 77 -68.21 8.74 29.38
CA ALA A 77 -66.86 8.90 28.83
C ALA A 77 -66.21 10.15 29.45
N SER A 78 -65.41 9.95 30.49
CA SER A 78 -64.81 11.07 31.25
C SER A 78 -63.55 10.66 32.02
N SER A 79 -62.67 11.62 32.29
CA SER A 79 -61.48 11.42 33.13
C SER A 79 -61.77 11.14 34.61
N ALA A 80 -63.04 11.27 35.05
CA ALA A 80 -63.50 10.83 36.37
C ALA A 80 -63.95 9.36 36.39
N SER A 81 -64.25 8.79 35.22
CA SER A 81 -64.66 7.40 35.03
C SER A 81 -63.47 6.45 34.99
N ARG A 82 -63.66 5.17 35.31
CA ARG A 82 -62.65 4.11 35.20
C ARG A 82 -63.28 2.85 34.63
N VAL A 83 -62.50 2.09 33.86
CA VAL A 83 -62.84 0.71 33.50
C VAL A 83 -61.72 -0.21 33.99
N THR A 84 -62.07 -1.28 34.68
CA THR A 84 -61.12 -2.28 35.17
C THR A 84 -61.47 -3.63 34.58
N ILE A 85 -60.65 -4.09 33.64
CA ILE A 85 -60.63 -5.50 33.23
C ILE A 85 -59.92 -6.27 34.34
N VAL A 86 -60.68 -7.13 35.03
CA VAL A 86 -60.19 -7.97 36.13
C VAL A 86 -59.46 -9.19 35.58
N THR A 87 -59.96 -9.75 34.48
CA THR A 87 -59.38 -10.82 33.66
C THR A 87 -60.20 -10.91 32.36
N LEU A 88 -59.61 -11.32 31.22
CA LEU A 88 -60.41 -11.72 30.04
C LEU A 88 -60.96 -13.14 30.19
N GLY A 89 -60.41 -13.95 31.09
CA GLY A 89 -60.94 -15.27 31.45
C GLY A 89 -60.03 -16.39 30.93
N GLY A 90 -60.44 -17.03 29.84
CA GLY A 90 -59.64 -18.07 29.19
C GLY A 90 -60.29 -18.54 27.89
N GLY A 91 -59.48 -19.04 26.98
CA GLY A 91 -59.77 -18.94 25.55
C GLY A 91 -58.77 -17.99 24.90
N ASP A 92 -58.79 -17.86 23.58
CA ASP A 92 -57.93 -16.92 22.86
C ASP A 92 -58.66 -15.57 22.72
N ASP A 93 -58.50 -14.67 23.70
CA ASP A 93 -59.32 -13.47 23.83
C ASP A 93 -58.74 -12.25 23.08
N THR A 94 -59.62 -11.32 22.68
CA THR A 94 -59.21 -10.03 22.12
C THR A 94 -59.91 -8.87 22.81
N LEU A 95 -59.12 -8.02 23.49
CA LEU A 95 -59.58 -6.74 24.03
C LEU A 95 -59.30 -5.62 23.01
N MET A 96 -60.35 -4.96 22.52
CA MET A 96 -60.25 -3.84 21.60
C MET A 96 -60.73 -2.54 22.27
N LEU A 97 -59.87 -1.54 22.34
CA LEU A 97 -60.12 -0.23 22.94
C LEU A 97 -60.17 0.83 21.83
N GLY A 98 -61.35 1.41 21.61
CA GLY A 98 -61.61 2.28 20.46
C GLY A 98 -61.98 1.53 19.19
N SER A 99 -62.23 2.29 18.13
CA SER A 99 -62.48 1.82 16.76
C SER A 99 -62.28 2.98 15.76
N GLY A 100 -62.20 2.69 14.47
CA GLY A 100 -62.25 3.72 13.42
C GLY A 100 -63.49 4.63 13.43
N GLY A 101 -64.58 4.28 14.13
CA GLY A 101 -65.73 5.16 14.36
C GLY A 101 -65.69 5.98 15.65
N SER A 102 -64.84 5.58 16.60
CA SER A 102 -64.73 6.12 17.96
C SER A 102 -63.32 5.81 18.48
N PRO A 103 -62.31 6.65 18.17
CA PRO A 103 -60.91 6.32 18.43
C PRO A 103 -60.64 6.26 19.94
N PHE A 104 -59.61 5.51 20.35
CA PHE A 104 -59.23 5.30 21.76
C PHE A 104 -59.21 6.60 22.60
N SER A 105 -58.68 7.67 22.02
CA SER A 105 -58.67 9.02 22.59
C SER A 105 -60.05 9.61 22.98
N ALA A 106 -61.15 9.12 22.40
CA ALA A 106 -62.53 9.53 22.73
C ALA A 106 -63.09 8.86 24.00
N LEU A 107 -62.50 7.75 24.49
CA LEU A 107 -63.01 7.03 25.66
C LEU A 107 -62.88 7.86 26.95
N LEU A 108 -61.83 8.69 27.06
CA LEU A 108 -61.49 9.61 28.17
C LEU A 108 -61.30 8.98 29.58
N ALA A 109 -61.81 7.78 29.83
CA ALA A 109 -61.69 7.04 31.08
C ALA A 109 -60.43 6.16 31.09
N PRO A 110 -59.54 6.27 32.09
CA PRO A 110 -58.44 5.34 32.27
C PRO A 110 -58.90 3.88 32.38
N ILE A 111 -58.14 3.00 31.75
CA ILE A 111 -58.37 1.57 31.68
C ILE A 111 -57.31 0.86 32.53
N THR A 112 -57.72 -0.05 33.40
CA THR A 112 -56.81 -0.95 34.13
C THR A 112 -57.06 -2.37 33.65
N ILE A 113 -56.01 -3.08 33.23
CA ILE A 113 -56.05 -4.47 32.79
C ILE A 113 -55.22 -5.28 33.78
N SER A 114 -55.90 -6.07 34.61
CA SER A 114 -55.32 -6.69 35.80
C SER A 114 -54.70 -8.06 35.52
N ASP A 115 -55.29 -8.79 34.57
CA ASP A 115 -54.91 -10.15 34.18
C ASP A 115 -55.33 -10.36 32.71
N GLY A 116 -54.53 -11.13 31.98
CA GLY A 116 -54.83 -11.49 30.58
C GLY A 116 -55.90 -12.57 30.59
N GLY A 117 -55.62 -13.67 31.27
CA GLY A 117 -56.44 -14.86 31.26
C GLY A 117 -55.59 -16.09 30.95
N ALA A 118 -56.17 -17.05 30.24
CA ALA A 118 -55.51 -18.27 29.83
C ALA A 118 -55.81 -18.63 28.37
N GLY A 119 -54.96 -18.15 27.47
CA GLY A 119 -54.92 -18.55 26.06
C GLY A 119 -53.87 -17.75 25.28
N ASN A 120 -54.15 -17.46 24.01
CA ASN A 120 -53.33 -16.61 23.15
C ASN A 120 -53.94 -15.22 23.04
N ASP A 121 -53.93 -14.49 24.16
CA ASP A 121 -54.70 -13.25 24.32
C ASP A 121 -54.05 -12.06 23.62
N ARG A 122 -54.88 -11.12 23.14
CA ARG A 122 -54.46 -9.94 22.38
C ARG A 122 -55.09 -8.63 22.87
N LEU A 123 -54.28 -7.58 22.91
CA LEU A 123 -54.76 -6.18 23.04
C LEU A 123 -54.72 -5.47 21.69
N ILE A 124 -55.77 -4.71 21.37
CA ILE A 124 -55.82 -3.79 20.23
C ILE A 124 -56.26 -2.41 20.76
N VAL A 125 -55.46 -1.38 20.53
CA VAL A 125 -55.78 0.01 20.85
C VAL A 125 -55.92 0.78 19.54
N ASP A 126 -57.17 1.01 19.12
CA ASP A 126 -57.49 1.66 17.85
C ASP A 126 -57.67 3.17 18.06
N ASN A 127 -56.62 3.93 17.73
CA ASN A 127 -56.63 5.39 17.68
C ASN A 127 -56.54 5.90 16.22
N SER A 128 -56.82 5.04 15.23
CA SER A 128 -56.53 5.25 13.80
C SER A 128 -57.16 6.50 13.19
N GLN A 129 -58.29 6.96 13.75
CA GLN A 129 -59.02 8.15 13.32
C GLN A 129 -58.94 9.30 14.34
N SER A 130 -57.95 9.29 15.24
CA SER A 130 -57.75 10.37 16.21
C SER A 130 -57.27 11.67 15.54
N PRO A 131 -57.86 12.83 15.85
CA PRO A 131 -57.45 14.09 15.24
C PRO A 131 -56.18 14.67 15.89
N GLY A 132 -55.21 15.06 15.05
CA GLY A 132 -53.99 15.76 15.43
C GLY A 132 -52.94 14.87 16.09
N SER A 133 -51.69 15.33 16.10
CA SER A 133 -50.54 14.60 16.64
C SER A 133 -50.74 14.09 18.08
N LYS A 134 -50.19 12.90 18.35
CA LYS A 134 -50.17 12.20 19.63
C LYS A 134 -48.75 11.84 20.02
N THR A 135 -48.51 11.74 21.32
CA THR A 135 -47.28 11.16 21.87
C THR A 135 -47.68 10.01 22.78
N TYR A 136 -47.38 8.79 22.35
CA TYR A 136 -47.55 7.57 23.14
C TYR A 136 -46.28 7.40 23.98
N ALA A 137 -46.44 7.28 25.29
CA ALA A 137 -45.38 6.85 26.19
C ALA A 137 -45.75 5.47 26.73
N TYR A 138 -45.09 4.44 26.18
CA TYR A 138 -45.37 3.02 26.39
C TYR A 138 -44.34 2.37 27.32
N SER A 139 -44.79 1.41 28.12
CA SER A 139 -44.01 0.60 29.05
C SER A 139 -44.63 -0.79 29.18
N SER A 140 -43.89 -1.73 29.76
CA SER A 140 -44.40 -3.05 30.16
C SER A 140 -45.55 -3.00 31.19
N THR A 141 -45.79 -1.82 31.80
CA THR A 141 -46.89 -1.53 32.73
C THR A 141 -48.04 -0.73 32.09
N GLY A 142 -48.01 -0.45 30.79
CA GLY A 142 -49.07 0.26 30.06
C GLY A 142 -48.62 1.54 29.36
N VAL A 143 -49.59 2.37 28.94
CA VAL A 143 -49.38 3.51 28.03
C VAL A 143 -50.08 4.80 28.49
N THR A 144 -49.48 5.95 28.16
CA THR A 144 -50.05 7.28 28.41
C THR A 144 -49.87 8.23 27.21
N GLY A 145 -50.50 9.41 27.27
CA GLY A 145 -50.26 10.55 26.37
C GLY A 145 -51.14 10.61 25.11
N ALA A 146 -51.49 9.48 24.50
CA ALA A 146 -52.27 9.43 23.27
C ALA A 146 -53.81 9.31 23.44
N GLY A 147 -54.28 9.28 24.69
CA GLY A 147 -55.67 9.06 25.08
C GLY A 147 -55.78 8.97 26.61
N PRO A 148 -56.81 8.29 27.15
CA PRO A 148 -56.78 7.90 28.56
C PRO A 148 -55.56 7.00 28.86
N ALA A 149 -55.12 6.97 30.12
CA ALA A 149 -54.05 6.07 30.52
C ALA A 149 -54.53 4.60 30.51
N ILE A 150 -53.68 3.69 30.05
CA ILE A 150 -53.84 2.25 30.27
C ILE A 150 -52.80 1.82 31.31
N ASP A 151 -53.27 1.20 32.38
CA ASP A 151 -52.45 0.48 33.37
C ASP A 151 -52.57 -1.02 33.06
N ASN A 152 -51.48 -1.65 32.63
CA ASN A 152 -51.48 -3.00 32.06
C ASN A 152 -50.58 -3.95 32.87
N ALA A 153 -51.18 -4.70 33.80
CA ALA A 153 -50.52 -5.81 34.49
C ALA A 153 -50.52 -7.10 33.66
N ALA A 154 -51.51 -7.29 32.78
CA ALA A 154 -51.72 -8.50 31.98
C ALA A 154 -50.57 -8.85 31.01
N THR A 155 -50.38 -10.16 30.79
CA THR A 155 -49.64 -10.69 29.64
C THR A 155 -50.60 -10.78 28.45
N PHE A 156 -50.06 -10.63 27.23
CA PHE A 156 -50.77 -10.83 25.98
C PHE A 156 -49.88 -11.66 25.05
N GLU A 157 -50.07 -12.97 25.04
CA GLU A 157 -49.28 -13.97 24.33
C GLU A 157 -49.34 -13.77 22.80
N ASN A 158 -50.46 -13.26 22.29
CA ASN A 158 -50.66 -12.88 20.89
C ASN A 158 -50.40 -11.36 20.66
N GLY A 159 -49.82 -10.70 21.66
CA GLY A 159 -49.26 -9.35 21.58
C GLY A 159 -50.24 -8.20 21.76
N GLU A 160 -49.68 -7.00 21.69
CA GLU A 160 -50.39 -5.73 21.77
C GLU A 160 -50.28 -5.01 20.42
N THR A 161 -51.37 -4.44 19.92
CA THR A 161 -51.40 -3.72 18.64
C THR A 161 -51.93 -2.32 18.84
N TYR A 162 -51.14 -1.31 18.48
CA TYR A 162 -51.54 0.10 18.55
C TYR A 162 -51.70 0.67 17.15
N LEU A 163 -52.90 1.19 16.84
CA LEU A 163 -53.18 1.86 15.56
C LEU A 163 -53.05 3.38 15.75
N CYS A 164 -52.00 3.98 15.22
CA CYS A 164 -51.73 5.43 15.31
C CYS A 164 -52.53 6.23 14.28
N GLY A 165 -52.67 7.55 14.50
CA GLY A 165 -53.58 8.41 13.74
C GLY A 165 -53.10 8.80 12.34
N PRO A 166 -53.79 9.76 11.68
CA PRO A 166 -53.43 10.35 10.39
C PRO A 166 -52.70 11.70 10.54
N SER A 167 -51.92 11.85 11.60
CA SER A 167 -51.13 13.05 11.89
C SER A 167 -49.76 12.60 12.38
N PRO A 168 -48.69 13.40 12.21
CA PRO A 168 -47.35 13.07 12.71
C PRO A 168 -47.39 12.72 14.19
N ASP A 169 -47.25 11.44 14.50
CA ASP A 169 -47.34 10.85 15.84
C ASP A 169 -45.94 10.49 16.35
N SER A 170 -45.81 10.33 17.67
CA SER A 170 -44.57 9.90 18.32
C SER A 170 -44.85 8.73 19.27
N PHE A 171 -44.17 7.60 19.07
CA PHE A 171 -44.33 6.40 19.88
C PHE A 171 -43.04 6.05 20.62
N ASN A 172 -43.03 6.24 21.94
CA ASN A 172 -41.86 6.09 22.79
C ASN A 172 -42.01 4.83 23.65
N VAL A 173 -41.29 3.78 23.31
CA VAL A 173 -41.25 2.51 24.05
C VAL A 173 -40.11 2.59 25.06
N SER A 174 -40.42 2.47 26.35
CA SER A 174 -39.43 2.46 27.44
C SER A 174 -39.09 1.06 27.94
N SER A 175 -40.02 0.11 27.78
CA SER A 175 -39.87 -1.32 28.10
C SER A 175 -40.99 -2.09 27.39
N ALA A 176 -40.81 -3.39 27.15
CA ALA A 176 -41.83 -4.24 26.53
C ALA A 176 -41.74 -5.68 27.05
N LYS A 177 -42.86 -6.21 27.56
CA LYS A 177 -43.00 -7.60 28.06
C LYS A 177 -43.79 -8.52 27.13
N ASN A 178 -44.63 -7.93 26.28
CA ASN A 178 -45.45 -8.59 25.27
C ASN A 178 -44.88 -8.20 23.90
N ASN A 179 -45.14 -8.99 22.86
CA ASN A 179 -44.85 -8.56 21.49
C ASN A 179 -45.70 -7.32 21.15
N LEU A 180 -45.08 -6.26 20.68
CA LEU A 180 -45.72 -4.97 20.41
C LEU A 180 -45.71 -4.69 18.91
N THR A 181 -46.88 -4.53 18.29
CA THR A 181 -47.03 -4.06 16.92
C THR A 181 -47.54 -2.61 16.91
N ILE A 182 -46.74 -1.69 16.41
CA ILE A 182 -47.09 -0.30 16.17
C ILE A 182 -47.49 -0.19 14.70
N VAL A 183 -48.74 0.19 14.43
CA VAL A 183 -49.28 0.33 13.07
C VAL A 183 -49.65 1.80 12.84
N ASN A 184 -48.82 2.49 12.06
CA ASN A 184 -49.09 3.86 11.64
C ASN A 184 -50.12 3.82 10.50
N SER A 185 -51.35 4.24 10.78
CA SER A 185 -52.52 3.81 9.98
C SER A 185 -53.19 4.90 9.15
N GLY A 186 -52.67 6.14 9.15
CA GLY A 186 -53.32 7.27 8.48
C GLY A 186 -52.39 8.25 7.72
N GLY A 187 -51.08 8.06 7.77
CA GLY A 187 -50.09 8.97 7.17
C GLY A 187 -49.74 10.16 8.06
N GLY A 188 -48.60 10.77 7.74
CA GLY A 188 -47.80 11.58 8.67
C GLY A 188 -46.35 11.19 8.49
N SER A 189 -45.40 11.96 9.03
CA SER A 189 -44.03 11.45 9.20
C SER A 189 -43.88 11.20 10.69
N ASP A 190 -43.95 9.94 11.05
CA ASP A 190 -44.07 9.49 12.44
C ASP A 190 -42.70 9.21 13.02
N THR A 191 -42.58 9.30 14.35
CA THR A 191 -41.35 9.00 15.07
C THR A 191 -41.57 7.83 16.00
N VAL A 192 -40.76 6.78 15.90
CA VAL A 192 -40.79 5.67 16.86
C VAL A 192 -39.45 5.61 17.57
N THR A 193 -39.44 5.70 18.89
CA THR A 193 -38.22 5.51 19.70
C THR A 193 -38.38 4.30 20.59
N VAL A 194 -37.60 3.26 20.32
CA VAL A 194 -37.45 2.09 21.19
C VAL A 194 -36.24 2.29 22.09
N GLY A 195 -36.35 1.90 23.36
CA GLY A 195 -35.34 2.22 24.38
C GLY A 195 -35.37 3.69 24.79
N SER A 196 -36.54 4.34 24.82
CA SER A 196 -36.69 5.78 25.06
C SER A 196 -36.14 6.31 26.41
N GLY A 197 -35.77 5.43 27.35
CA GLY A 197 -34.95 5.77 28.53
C GLY A 197 -33.44 5.96 28.23
N GLY A 198 -33.01 5.65 27.01
CA GLY A 198 -31.62 5.40 26.60
C GLY A 198 -31.12 4.02 26.99
N SER A 199 -31.96 2.99 26.89
CA SER A 199 -31.74 1.64 27.44
C SER A 199 -32.73 0.65 26.81
N MET A 200 -32.23 -0.45 26.23
CA MET A 200 -32.99 -1.51 25.58
C MET A 200 -33.15 -2.76 26.46
N GLU A 201 -32.41 -2.89 27.57
CA GLU A 201 -32.35 -4.11 28.39
C GLU A 201 -33.72 -4.52 28.99
N THR A 202 -34.67 -3.59 29.05
CA THR A 202 -36.05 -3.82 29.51
C THR A 202 -37.08 -4.03 28.38
N VAL A 203 -36.63 -4.03 27.12
CA VAL A 203 -37.38 -4.41 25.92
C VAL A 203 -37.09 -5.89 25.64
N VAL A 204 -37.78 -6.78 26.36
CA VAL A 204 -37.50 -8.24 26.34
C VAL A 204 -38.36 -9.03 25.35
N SER A 205 -39.14 -8.34 24.51
CA SER A 205 -40.04 -8.93 23.51
C SER A 205 -40.00 -8.13 22.21
N ARG A 206 -40.49 -8.71 21.10
CA ARG A 206 -40.35 -8.10 19.77
C ARG A 206 -41.19 -6.83 19.66
N VAL A 207 -40.58 -5.75 19.21
CA VAL A 207 -41.28 -4.53 18.75
C VAL A 207 -41.30 -4.54 17.23
N THR A 208 -42.46 -4.34 16.63
CA THR A 208 -42.68 -4.40 15.18
C THR A 208 -43.34 -3.09 14.74
N VAL A 209 -42.73 -2.38 13.78
CA VAL A 209 -43.14 -1.06 13.31
C VAL A 209 -43.57 -1.14 11.85
N ASN A 210 -44.86 -0.94 11.59
CA ASN A 210 -45.44 -0.99 10.25
C ASN A 210 -46.19 0.31 9.98
N ASN A 211 -46.15 0.78 8.75
CA ASN A 211 -46.76 2.01 8.29
C ASN A 211 -47.56 1.74 7.01
N ASN A 212 -48.87 1.80 7.09
CA ASN A 212 -49.74 1.53 5.95
C ASN A 212 -49.98 2.80 5.09
N GLY A 213 -49.08 3.79 5.19
CA GLY A 213 -49.19 5.14 4.64
C GLY A 213 -48.12 5.48 3.59
N SER A 214 -48.25 6.65 2.95
CA SER A 214 -47.36 7.09 1.85
C SER A 214 -46.27 8.09 2.26
N LEU A 215 -45.99 8.21 3.56
CA LEU A 215 -45.01 9.11 4.15
C LEU A 215 -44.25 8.32 5.22
N PRO A 216 -42.92 8.45 5.31
CA PRO A 216 -42.10 7.45 6.01
C PRO A 216 -41.90 7.76 7.50
N THR A 217 -41.48 6.73 8.24
CA THR A 217 -41.24 6.73 9.69
C THR A 217 -39.76 6.91 10.02
N ASP A 218 -39.44 7.85 10.91
CA ASP A 218 -38.12 7.93 11.55
C ASP A 218 -38.09 6.95 12.75
N LEU A 219 -37.34 5.86 12.63
CA LEU A 219 -37.19 4.82 13.66
C LEU A 219 -35.86 4.98 14.40
N ARG A 220 -35.93 5.23 15.71
CA ARG A 220 -34.80 5.30 16.64
C ARG A 220 -34.80 4.10 17.59
N ILE A 221 -33.64 3.49 17.78
CA ILE A 221 -33.36 2.45 18.77
C ILE A 221 -32.20 2.99 19.61
N ASP A 222 -32.43 3.17 20.91
CA ASP A 222 -31.60 3.99 21.80
C ASP A 222 -31.15 3.20 23.02
N ASP A 223 -29.93 2.68 23.00
CA ASP A 223 -29.34 1.88 24.07
C ASP A 223 -28.16 2.58 24.79
N ARG A 224 -28.12 3.89 24.65
CA ARG A 224 -26.95 4.74 24.92
C ARG A 224 -26.40 4.77 26.36
N ASN A 225 -27.04 4.06 27.29
CA ASN A 225 -26.62 3.97 28.69
C ASN A 225 -26.17 2.55 29.10
N ASP A 226 -26.27 1.52 28.24
CA ASP A 226 -25.69 0.20 28.54
C ASP A 226 -24.15 0.32 28.53
N PRO A 227 -23.42 -0.07 29.60
CA PRO A 227 -21.96 -0.04 29.64
C PRO A 227 -21.32 -1.38 29.22
N THR A 228 -22.10 -2.34 28.72
CA THR A 228 -21.65 -3.67 28.30
C THR A 228 -21.50 -3.76 26.78
N ALA A 229 -20.83 -4.81 26.32
CA ALA A 229 -20.46 -4.97 24.91
C ALA A 229 -21.44 -5.90 24.20
N ASP A 230 -22.10 -5.38 23.17
CA ASP A 230 -23.14 -6.07 22.40
C ASP A 230 -22.68 -6.60 21.04
N THR A 231 -23.47 -7.51 20.48
CA THR A 231 -23.32 -7.98 19.10
C THR A 231 -24.62 -7.77 18.35
N VAL A 232 -24.71 -6.62 17.69
CA VAL A 232 -25.89 -6.09 17.02
C VAL A 232 -25.92 -6.49 15.56
N THR A 233 -27.04 -7.04 15.11
CA THR A 233 -27.28 -7.38 13.70
C THR A 233 -28.44 -6.59 13.15
N ILE A 234 -28.24 -5.92 12.02
CA ILE A 234 -29.26 -5.28 11.19
C ILE A 234 -29.36 -6.08 9.89
N SER A 235 -30.45 -6.86 9.73
CA SER A 235 -30.58 -7.79 8.60
C SER A 235 -32.01 -7.93 8.09
N SER A 236 -32.16 -7.99 6.76
CA SER A 236 -33.42 -8.22 6.06
C SER A 236 -33.74 -9.70 5.91
N SER A 237 -35.03 -10.04 5.84
CA SER A 237 -35.52 -11.40 5.58
C SER A 237 -36.84 -11.35 4.80
N GLY A 238 -36.76 -11.03 3.51
CA GLY A 238 -37.94 -10.64 2.72
C GLY A 238 -38.27 -9.17 3.00
N PRO A 239 -39.54 -8.74 3.01
CA PRO A 239 -39.91 -7.31 3.07
C PRO A 239 -39.72 -6.67 4.45
N GLN A 240 -39.01 -7.32 5.37
CA GLN A 240 -38.90 -6.92 6.77
C GLN A 240 -37.46 -7.02 7.26
N THR A 241 -37.01 -5.94 7.87
CA THR A 241 -35.68 -5.78 8.45
C THR A 241 -35.76 -5.87 9.96
N THR A 242 -34.80 -6.57 10.56
CA THR A 242 -34.74 -6.78 12.01
C THR A 242 -33.41 -6.27 12.56
N VAL A 243 -33.49 -5.47 13.62
CA VAL A 243 -32.40 -5.10 14.52
C VAL A 243 -32.50 -5.98 15.78
N ALA A 244 -31.44 -6.73 16.06
CA ALA A 244 -31.34 -7.60 17.23
C ALA A 244 -29.93 -7.51 17.83
N GLY A 245 -29.77 -7.90 19.10
CA GLY A 245 -28.47 -7.96 19.78
C GLY A 245 -28.33 -7.01 20.96
N LEU A 246 -28.97 -5.83 20.92
CA LEU A 246 -29.04 -4.83 22.00
C LEU A 246 -29.87 -5.26 23.23
N SER A 247 -30.58 -6.39 23.15
CA SER A 247 -31.39 -6.91 24.26
C SER A 247 -31.87 -8.34 23.94
N ALA A 248 -32.63 -8.93 24.87
CA ALA A 248 -33.40 -10.14 24.61
C ALA A 248 -34.54 -9.93 23.59
N GLY A 249 -35.02 -8.69 23.40
CA GLY A 249 -35.98 -8.32 22.37
C GLY A 249 -35.31 -8.02 21.02
N SER A 250 -36.14 -7.91 19.99
CA SER A 250 -35.72 -7.42 18.67
C SER A 250 -36.67 -6.34 18.20
N VAL A 251 -36.16 -5.36 17.45
CA VAL A 251 -36.98 -4.37 16.75
C VAL A 251 -37.04 -4.75 15.29
N ALA A 252 -38.22 -4.71 14.68
CA ALA A 252 -38.39 -5.00 13.27
C ALA A 252 -39.28 -3.96 12.60
N TYR A 253 -39.06 -3.73 11.31
CA TYR A 253 -39.85 -2.83 10.48
C TYR A 253 -39.94 -3.36 9.05
N ASP A 254 -41.03 -3.05 8.36
CA ASP A 254 -41.16 -3.37 6.94
C ASP A 254 -40.39 -2.33 6.11
N GLU A 255 -39.63 -2.77 5.10
CA GLU A 255 -38.60 -1.94 4.44
C GLU A 255 -39.14 -0.68 3.74
N ALA A 256 -40.41 -0.70 3.31
CA ALA A 256 -41.05 0.43 2.64
C ALA A 256 -41.48 1.57 3.60
N ASP A 257 -41.40 1.32 4.91
CA ASP A 257 -42.13 2.09 5.92
C ASP A 257 -41.23 3.07 6.71
N VAL A 258 -39.91 2.90 6.59
CA VAL A 258 -38.86 3.63 7.32
C VAL A 258 -37.88 4.28 6.34
N ASN A 259 -37.71 5.60 6.43
CA ASN A 259 -36.70 6.36 5.68
C ASN A 259 -35.40 6.58 6.46
N LEU A 260 -35.48 6.53 7.79
CA LEU A 260 -34.36 6.75 8.69
C LEU A 260 -34.43 5.74 9.83
N LEU A 261 -33.54 4.74 9.80
CA LEU A 261 -33.21 3.93 10.95
C LEU A 261 -32.04 4.58 11.68
N THR A 262 -32.16 4.79 12.99
CA THR A 262 -31.05 5.21 13.87
C THR A 262 -30.89 4.17 14.97
N VAL A 263 -29.75 3.47 14.99
CA VAL A 263 -29.36 2.49 16.02
C VAL A 263 -28.23 3.08 16.85
N ILE A 264 -28.34 3.01 18.17
CA ILE A 264 -27.38 3.61 19.10
C ILE A 264 -27.01 2.57 20.15
N GLY A 265 -25.74 2.16 20.16
CA GLY A 265 -25.13 1.31 21.17
C GLY A 265 -24.67 2.06 22.41
N GLY A 266 -23.88 1.35 23.22
CA GLY A 266 -23.68 1.64 24.63
C GLY A 266 -22.39 2.40 24.97
N GLY A 267 -21.62 1.79 25.87
CA GLY A 267 -20.31 2.22 26.34
C GLY A 267 -19.31 1.06 26.42
N GLY A 268 -19.64 -0.08 25.80
CA GLY A 268 -18.80 -1.26 25.67
C GLY A 268 -18.16 -1.37 24.29
N ASP A 269 -17.30 -2.37 24.09
CA ASP A 269 -16.69 -2.65 22.78
C ASP A 269 -17.72 -3.33 21.86
N ASP A 270 -18.65 -2.56 21.26
CA ASP A 270 -19.82 -3.08 20.53
C ASP A 270 -19.48 -3.59 19.12
N SER A 271 -20.23 -4.57 18.61
CA SER A 271 -20.07 -5.11 17.25
C SER A 271 -21.36 -4.99 16.45
N PHE A 272 -21.37 -4.15 15.41
CA PHE A 272 -22.53 -3.92 14.53
C PHE A 272 -22.32 -4.58 13.17
N ALA A 273 -23.26 -5.43 12.75
CA ALA A 273 -23.25 -6.05 11.42
C ALA A 273 -24.48 -5.64 10.60
N VAL A 274 -24.26 -4.97 9.46
CA VAL A 274 -25.30 -4.50 8.53
C VAL A 274 -25.31 -5.35 7.27
N SER A 275 -26.44 -6.01 7.00
CA SER A 275 -26.65 -6.93 5.88
C SER A 275 -28.14 -6.95 5.48
N THR A 276 -28.64 -5.83 4.97
CA THR A 276 -30.05 -5.61 4.60
C THR A 276 -30.23 -5.47 3.09
N ASP A 277 -31.42 -5.68 2.54
CA ASP A 277 -31.77 -5.29 1.15
C ASP A 277 -32.68 -4.05 1.03
N ASP A 278 -32.98 -3.37 2.17
CA ASP A 278 -33.61 -2.04 2.31
C ASP A 278 -33.33 -1.10 1.13
N THR A 279 -34.38 -0.54 0.51
CA THR A 279 -34.31 0.47 -0.57
C THR A 279 -34.79 1.84 -0.10
N ASP A 280 -34.15 2.92 -0.57
CA ASP A 280 -34.50 4.32 -0.23
C ASP A 280 -34.38 4.67 1.29
N VAL A 281 -33.60 3.90 2.06
CA VAL A 281 -33.43 4.07 3.53
C VAL A 281 -32.09 4.72 3.88
N THR A 282 -32.06 5.55 4.94
CA THR A 282 -30.82 5.91 5.64
C THR A 282 -30.70 5.09 6.93
N ILE A 283 -29.69 4.24 7.04
CA ILE A 283 -29.34 3.51 8.26
C ILE A 283 -28.20 4.28 8.93
N ALA A 284 -28.40 4.76 10.16
CA ALA A 284 -27.38 5.39 10.98
C ALA A 284 -27.08 4.52 12.20
N VAL A 285 -25.83 4.12 12.38
CA VAL A 285 -25.36 3.32 13.52
C VAL A 285 -24.34 4.15 14.30
N LEU A 286 -24.57 4.33 15.60
CA LEU A 286 -23.70 5.08 16.50
C LEU A 286 -23.28 4.12 17.63
N GLY A 287 -22.03 3.66 17.67
CA GLY A 287 -21.60 2.71 18.71
C GLY A 287 -21.37 3.38 20.07
N ARG A 288 -20.74 4.57 20.01
CA ARG A 288 -20.48 5.53 21.08
C ARG A 288 -19.12 5.37 21.73
N GLY A 289 -19.03 4.90 22.97
CA GLY A 289 -17.76 4.79 23.70
C GLY A 289 -17.39 3.34 23.89
N GLY A 290 -16.09 3.03 23.94
CA GLY A 290 -15.60 1.67 23.73
C GLY A 290 -15.07 1.48 22.32
N LYS A 291 -14.47 0.32 22.03
CA LYS A 291 -13.82 0.04 20.74
C LYS A 291 -14.74 -0.73 19.82
N ASP A 292 -15.51 0.02 19.04
CA ASP A 292 -16.59 -0.51 18.25
C ASP A 292 -16.09 -1.13 16.94
N THR A 293 -16.80 -2.16 16.49
CA THR A 293 -16.56 -2.83 15.21
C THR A 293 -17.81 -2.75 14.34
N PHE A 294 -17.76 -1.96 13.26
CA PHE A 294 -18.87 -1.83 12.31
C PHE A 294 -18.56 -2.63 11.04
N THR A 295 -19.40 -3.59 10.68
CA THR A 295 -19.25 -4.43 9.49
C THR A 295 -20.41 -4.22 8.52
N VAL A 296 -20.13 -3.89 7.26
CA VAL A 296 -21.13 -3.72 6.19
C VAL A 296 -20.86 -4.69 5.04
N ALA A 297 -21.87 -5.50 4.72
CA ALA A 297 -21.81 -6.42 3.58
C ALA A 297 -21.98 -5.67 2.24
N ALA A 298 -21.38 -6.17 1.15
CA ALA A 298 -21.45 -5.55 -0.18
C ALA A 298 -22.83 -5.64 -0.87
N ASP A 299 -23.79 -6.33 -0.27
CA ASP A 299 -25.20 -6.33 -0.69
C ASP A 299 -26.07 -5.51 0.28
N ALA A 300 -25.47 -4.81 1.27
CA ALA A 300 -26.19 -4.03 2.27
C ALA A 300 -26.77 -2.74 1.68
N GLY A 301 -28.09 -2.73 1.50
CA GLY A 301 -28.85 -1.67 0.88
C GLY A 301 -29.12 -1.93 -0.60
N GLY A 302 -30.40 -2.00 -0.95
CA GLY A 302 -30.87 -1.84 -2.31
C GLY A 302 -30.68 -0.42 -2.84
N ALA A 303 -31.41 -0.06 -3.90
CA ALA A 303 -31.26 1.23 -4.56
C ALA A 303 -31.43 2.42 -3.59
N ASN A 304 -30.56 3.43 -3.74
CA ASN A 304 -30.52 4.70 -3.00
C ASN A 304 -30.26 4.62 -1.47
N THR A 305 -29.93 3.46 -0.91
CA THR A 305 -29.71 3.31 0.53
C THR A 305 -28.36 3.89 0.98
N THR A 306 -28.36 4.52 2.16
CA THR A 306 -27.21 5.22 2.78
C THR A 306 -26.91 4.63 4.15
N VAL A 307 -25.66 4.24 4.43
CA VAL A 307 -25.26 3.63 5.71
C VAL A 307 -24.23 4.51 6.44
N ARG A 308 -24.67 5.26 7.44
CA ARG A 308 -23.83 6.13 8.27
C ARG A 308 -23.34 5.36 9.50
N LEU A 309 -22.05 5.42 9.79
CA LEU A 309 -21.41 4.70 10.90
C LEU A 309 -20.62 5.70 11.74
N VAL A 310 -20.90 5.81 13.03
CA VAL A 310 -20.34 6.83 13.92
C VAL A 310 -19.69 6.15 15.12
N GLY A 311 -18.37 6.17 15.10
CA GLY A 311 -17.53 6.03 16.29
C GLY A 311 -17.51 7.30 17.14
N GLN A 312 -16.85 7.29 18.30
CA GLN A 312 -16.54 8.53 19.06
C GLN A 312 -15.04 8.64 19.36
N ASP A 313 -14.67 8.99 20.60
CA ASP A 313 -13.30 9.31 21.03
C ASP A 313 -12.45 8.05 21.38
N ASP A 314 -12.78 6.90 20.79
CA ASP A 314 -12.18 5.58 21.08
C ASP A 314 -11.74 4.90 19.76
N ALA A 315 -10.91 3.85 19.85
CA ALA A 315 -10.24 3.28 18.68
C ALA A 315 -11.14 2.29 17.90
N ASP A 316 -11.84 2.79 16.89
CA ASP A 316 -12.91 2.08 16.19
C ASP A 316 -12.47 1.40 14.88
N THR A 317 -13.14 0.30 14.54
CA THR A 317 -12.85 -0.53 13.36
C THR A 317 -14.04 -0.58 12.41
N PHE A 318 -13.86 -0.07 11.19
CA PHE A 318 -14.88 -0.09 10.14
C PHE A 318 -14.50 -1.11 9.06
N ILE A 319 -15.35 -2.09 8.78
CA ILE A 319 -15.11 -3.21 7.87
C ILE A 319 -16.15 -3.20 6.75
N VAL A 320 -15.69 -3.19 5.49
CA VAL A 320 -16.56 -3.36 4.31
C VAL A 320 -16.13 -4.59 3.53
N THR A 321 -17.06 -5.50 3.21
CA THR A 321 -16.75 -6.82 2.62
C THR A 321 -17.62 -7.18 1.40
N GLY A 322 -16.99 -7.47 0.26
CA GLY A 322 -17.62 -8.17 -0.88
C GLY A 322 -17.39 -7.52 -2.25
N ALA A 323 -18.15 -7.94 -3.27
CA ALA A 323 -17.96 -7.50 -4.66
C ALA A 323 -19.28 -7.31 -5.41
N GLY A 324 -19.51 -6.09 -5.93
CA GLY A 324 -20.66 -5.76 -6.78
C GLY A 324 -21.67 -4.81 -6.14
N VAL A 325 -21.21 -3.67 -5.59
CA VAL A 325 -22.07 -2.77 -4.81
C VAL A 325 -22.83 -1.78 -5.71
N PRO A 326 -24.17 -1.72 -5.68
CA PRO A 326 -24.90 -0.51 -6.07
C PRO A 326 -24.52 0.66 -5.14
N SER A 327 -24.82 1.90 -5.51
CA SER A 327 -24.31 3.09 -4.82
C SER A 327 -24.62 3.12 -3.31
N PHE A 328 -23.61 2.82 -2.49
CA PHE A 328 -23.65 2.95 -1.02
C PHE A 328 -22.73 4.08 -0.57
N VAL A 329 -23.19 4.82 0.44
CA VAL A 329 -22.44 5.89 1.09
C VAL A 329 -22.11 5.44 2.50
N VAL A 330 -20.83 5.25 2.81
CA VAL A 330 -20.35 5.14 4.20
C VAL A 330 -19.86 6.51 4.65
N SER A 331 -20.51 7.06 5.66
CA SER A 331 -20.02 8.21 6.44
C SER A 331 -19.36 7.65 7.70
N VAL A 332 -18.04 7.85 7.85
CA VAL A 332 -17.28 7.55 9.08
C VAL A 332 -16.95 8.86 9.77
N LEU A 333 -17.09 8.90 11.09
CA LEU A 333 -17.00 10.12 11.89
C LEU A 333 -16.22 9.90 13.20
N GLY A 334 -14.96 9.49 13.07
CA GLY A 334 -14.03 9.39 14.21
C GLY A 334 -13.80 10.75 14.88
N GLN A 335 -13.60 10.74 16.19
CA GLN A 335 -12.99 11.82 16.96
C GLN A 335 -11.85 11.21 17.80
N ALA A 336 -10.84 12.00 18.15
CA ALA A 336 -9.68 11.68 19.01
C ALA A 336 -9.36 10.20 19.34
N GLY A 337 -9.20 9.35 18.32
CA GLY A 337 -8.99 7.90 18.46
C GLY A 337 -7.69 7.41 17.81
N ALA A 338 -7.70 6.14 17.40
CA ALA A 338 -6.67 5.55 16.54
C ALA A 338 -7.38 4.67 15.53
N ASP A 339 -8.16 5.31 14.66
CA ASP A 339 -9.23 4.65 13.92
C ASP A 339 -8.71 3.94 12.66
N VAL A 340 -9.35 2.82 12.35
CA VAL A 340 -8.93 1.94 11.26
C VAL A 340 -10.10 1.62 10.33
N LEU A 341 -10.09 2.24 9.15
CA LEU A 341 -10.96 1.81 8.04
C LEU A 341 -10.33 0.61 7.32
N ARG A 342 -10.93 -0.57 7.49
CA ARG A 342 -10.54 -1.84 6.84
C ARG A 342 -11.40 -2.13 5.61
N VAL A 343 -10.82 -1.94 4.42
CA VAL A 343 -11.45 -2.33 3.15
C VAL A 343 -10.93 -3.70 2.75
N THR A 344 -11.80 -4.72 2.71
CA THR A 344 -11.40 -6.09 2.33
C THR A 344 -11.89 -6.41 0.91
N ALA A 345 -10.96 -6.41 -0.05
CA ALA A 345 -11.25 -6.78 -1.43
C ALA A 345 -11.03 -8.30 -1.65
N PRO A 346 -11.98 -9.04 -2.26
CA PRO A 346 -11.76 -10.44 -2.59
C PRO A 346 -10.70 -10.61 -3.68
N ALA A 347 -10.01 -11.75 -3.68
CA ALA A 347 -8.95 -12.05 -4.64
C ALA A 347 -9.45 -11.92 -6.10
N GLY A 348 -8.81 -11.05 -6.88
CA GLY A 348 -9.19 -10.74 -8.26
C GLY A 348 -10.06 -9.48 -8.45
N ALA A 349 -10.47 -8.81 -7.36
CA ALA A 349 -11.12 -7.49 -7.44
C ALA A 349 -10.09 -6.34 -7.47
N THR A 350 -10.52 -5.18 -7.96
CA THR A 350 -9.77 -3.92 -7.90
C THR A 350 -10.21 -3.11 -6.69
N ALA A 351 -9.28 -2.75 -5.82
CA ALA A 351 -9.51 -1.80 -4.73
C ALA A 351 -9.09 -0.39 -5.19
N VAL A 352 -9.89 0.62 -4.85
CA VAL A 352 -9.62 2.04 -5.14
C VAL A 352 -9.72 2.83 -3.84
N VAL A 353 -8.63 3.51 -3.46
CA VAL A 353 -8.57 4.37 -2.27
C VAL A 353 -8.31 5.81 -2.69
N THR A 354 -9.12 6.74 -2.17
CA THR A 354 -9.07 8.18 -2.51
C THR A 354 -9.13 9.04 -1.23
N PRO A 355 -8.05 9.76 -0.86
CA PRO A 355 -8.02 10.67 0.31
C PRO A 355 -8.74 12.00 0.04
N ILE A 356 -9.47 12.59 1.03
CA ILE A 356 -10.29 13.81 0.84
C ILE A 356 -10.07 14.88 1.96
N ARG A 357 -10.96 15.89 2.15
CA ARG A 357 -10.70 17.27 2.67
C ARG A 357 -11.52 17.64 3.93
N PRO A 358 -11.30 18.85 4.52
CA PRO A 358 -12.19 19.46 5.54
C PRO A 358 -13.40 20.33 5.10
N GLY A 359 -14.49 20.39 5.91
CA GLY A 359 -15.47 21.51 5.94
C GLY A 359 -17.02 21.30 5.81
N VAL A 360 -17.72 20.36 6.48
CA VAL A 360 -19.21 20.18 6.38
C VAL A 360 -19.94 19.61 7.65
N THR A 361 -20.85 20.34 8.32
CA THR A 361 -21.55 19.87 9.57
C THR A 361 -23.03 19.43 9.45
N PHE A 362 -23.43 18.48 10.30
CA PHE A 362 -24.80 17.98 10.57
C PHE A 362 -25.03 17.84 12.09
N ASP A 363 -26.15 18.38 12.61
CA ASP A 363 -26.46 18.50 14.05
C ASP A 363 -25.31 19.05 14.95
N GLY A 364 -24.44 19.87 14.36
CA GLY A 364 -23.26 20.46 15.01
C GLY A 364 -21.96 19.66 14.88
N VAL A 365 -21.97 18.49 14.22
CA VAL A 365 -20.84 17.57 14.08
C VAL A 365 -20.48 17.37 12.59
N GLU A 366 -19.20 17.24 12.24
CA GLU A 366 -18.69 17.32 10.86
C GLU A 366 -18.70 15.95 10.12
N VAL A 367 -19.29 15.84 8.92
CA VAL A 367 -19.65 14.55 8.27
C VAL A 367 -19.12 14.40 6.84
N GLY A 368 -18.54 13.23 6.52
CA GLY A 368 -18.06 12.86 5.18
C GLY A 368 -18.91 11.81 4.42
N SER A 369 -18.60 11.49 3.16
CA SER A 369 -19.35 10.53 2.33
C SER A 369 -18.53 9.88 1.19
N PHE A 370 -18.72 8.57 0.96
CA PHE A 370 -18.17 7.81 -0.18
C PHE A 370 -19.20 7.60 -1.32
N THR A 371 -18.78 7.49 -2.58
CA THR A 371 -19.65 7.03 -3.69
C THR A 371 -18.83 6.41 -4.84
N PRO A 372 -19.09 5.17 -5.27
CA PRO A 372 -18.52 4.63 -6.50
C PRO A 372 -19.21 5.23 -7.75
N ALA A 373 -18.42 5.54 -8.80
CA ALA A 373 -18.84 6.40 -9.92
C ALA A 373 -20.06 5.87 -10.74
N ALA A 374 -20.89 6.71 -11.36
CA ALA A 374 -20.66 8.09 -11.80
C ALA A 374 -21.90 9.00 -11.69
N GLY A 375 -21.72 10.29 -11.30
CA GLY A 375 -22.85 11.23 -11.19
C GLY A 375 -22.60 12.69 -10.73
N ALA A 376 -21.35 13.09 -10.43
CA ALA A 376 -20.90 14.46 -10.06
C ALA A 376 -21.29 15.02 -8.66
N GLY A 377 -20.28 15.16 -7.78
CA GLY A 377 -20.34 15.88 -6.48
C GLY A 377 -19.28 15.37 -5.47
N PRO A 378 -18.42 16.20 -4.81
CA PRO A 378 -17.30 15.72 -3.97
C PRO A 378 -17.40 16.03 -2.46
N VAL A 379 -16.96 15.15 -1.54
CA VAL A 379 -16.87 15.42 -0.05
C VAL A 379 -15.78 14.60 0.71
N ASN A 380 -15.31 15.15 1.84
CA ASN A 380 -14.63 14.64 3.07
C ASN A 380 -15.01 13.19 3.47
N PHE A 381 -14.43 12.45 4.43
CA PHE A 381 -13.16 12.34 5.21
C PHE A 381 -12.36 13.54 5.79
N GLU A 382 -12.18 13.59 7.12
CA GLU A 382 -11.27 14.50 7.89
C GLU A 382 -10.44 13.85 9.02
N THR A 383 -10.98 12.83 9.70
CA THR A 383 -10.49 12.40 11.03
C THR A 383 -10.00 10.95 11.12
N ILE A 384 -9.96 10.20 10.03
CA ILE A 384 -9.43 8.83 10.04
C ILE A 384 -7.90 8.89 10.15
N GLU A 385 -7.29 8.31 11.19
CA GLU A 385 -5.82 8.26 11.33
C GLU A 385 -5.16 7.25 10.38
N SER A 386 -5.85 6.17 10.01
CA SER A 386 -5.30 5.16 9.08
C SER A 386 -6.35 4.45 8.23
N VAL A 387 -5.97 4.14 6.98
CA VAL A 387 -6.75 3.24 6.10
C VAL A 387 -5.94 1.97 5.86
N VAL A 388 -6.57 0.81 6.07
CA VAL A 388 -5.95 -0.51 5.84
C VAL A 388 -6.70 -1.25 4.74
N VAL A 389 -6.03 -1.53 3.62
CA VAL A 389 -6.57 -2.42 2.58
C VAL A 389 -6.13 -3.85 2.90
N ALA A 390 -7.09 -4.68 3.28
CA ALA A 390 -6.87 -6.07 3.68
C ALA A 390 -7.16 -7.05 2.54
N GLY A 391 -6.42 -8.16 2.52
CA GLY A 391 -6.40 -9.12 1.41
C GLY A 391 -5.44 -8.70 0.29
N THR A 392 -5.04 -9.64 -0.57
CA THR A 392 -4.08 -9.43 -1.65
C THR A 392 -4.79 -9.19 -2.99
N PRO A 393 -5.09 -7.94 -3.38
CA PRO A 393 -5.76 -7.66 -4.66
C PRO A 393 -4.88 -8.04 -5.85
N ALA A 394 -5.50 -8.21 -7.02
CA ALA A 394 -4.77 -8.37 -8.27
C ALA A 394 -4.21 -7.01 -8.74
N GLU A 395 -5.03 -5.96 -8.68
CA GLU A 395 -4.61 -4.59 -8.94
C GLU A 395 -5.07 -3.65 -7.82
N LEU A 396 -4.18 -2.74 -7.43
CA LEU A 396 -4.47 -1.68 -6.46
C LEU A 396 -4.20 -0.32 -7.12
N GLU A 397 -5.21 0.56 -7.09
CA GLU A 397 -5.06 1.96 -7.49
C GLU A 397 -5.17 2.89 -6.26
N VAL A 398 -4.11 3.67 -6.02
CA VAL A 398 -4.10 4.77 -5.05
C VAL A 398 -4.22 6.07 -5.82
N ARG A 399 -5.27 6.86 -5.56
CA ARG A 399 -5.54 8.12 -6.27
C ARG A 399 -5.46 9.28 -5.29
N LEU A 400 -4.42 10.08 -5.42
CA LEU A 400 -4.22 11.25 -4.56
C LEU A 400 -5.23 12.36 -4.90
N LYS A 401 -5.40 13.26 -3.94
CA LYS A 401 -6.34 14.39 -4.00
C LYS A 401 -5.93 15.40 -5.07
N ALA A 402 -6.92 15.90 -5.82
CA ALA A 402 -6.75 17.02 -6.75
C ALA A 402 -6.27 18.30 -6.04
N GLY A 403 -5.11 18.81 -6.47
CA GLY A 403 -4.32 19.84 -5.80
C GLY A 403 -2.88 19.36 -5.60
N GLY A 404 -2.06 20.18 -4.92
CA GLY A 404 -0.66 19.85 -4.63
C GLY A 404 -0.49 18.94 -3.41
N ASN A 405 0.30 17.87 -3.56
CA ASN A 405 0.63 16.87 -2.53
C ASN A 405 2.15 16.85 -2.28
N PRO A 406 2.68 17.76 -1.43
CA PRO A 406 4.10 17.81 -1.09
C PRO A 406 4.48 16.70 -0.10
N ALA A 407 5.59 16.00 -0.41
CA ALA A 407 6.18 14.95 0.42
C ALA A 407 5.24 13.76 0.69
N VAL A 408 4.75 13.15 -0.40
CA VAL A 408 4.21 11.79 -0.40
C VAL A 408 5.36 10.79 -0.28
N VAL A 409 5.18 9.72 0.48
CA VAL A 409 6.13 8.60 0.62
C VAL A 409 5.39 7.30 0.35
N LEU A 410 5.89 6.52 -0.62
CA LEU A 410 5.55 5.13 -0.83
C LEU A 410 6.69 4.26 -0.26
N GLY A 411 6.42 3.58 0.85
CA GLY A 411 7.35 2.72 1.57
C GLY A 411 6.90 1.26 1.59
N ASP A 412 7.85 0.38 1.86
CA ASP A 412 7.73 -1.08 1.89
C ASP A 412 8.45 -1.62 3.14
N ASP A 413 8.02 -2.75 3.67
CA ASP A 413 8.34 -3.23 5.02
C ASP A 413 9.78 -3.72 5.25
N GLY A 414 10.61 -3.75 4.21
CA GLY A 414 11.93 -4.39 4.18
C GLY A 414 13.06 -3.76 5.02
N THR A 415 12.83 -2.74 5.85
CA THR A 415 13.88 -2.18 6.74
C THR A 415 13.40 -1.88 8.16
N ALA A 416 14.31 -2.00 9.13
CA ALA A 416 14.03 -2.13 10.56
C ALA A 416 13.54 -0.86 11.32
N ALA A 417 12.83 0.05 10.64
CA ALA A 417 12.26 1.27 11.20
C ALA A 417 10.86 1.52 10.64
N ASP A 418 9.92 0.69 11.08
CA ASP A 418 8.50 0.77 10.75
C ASP A 418 7.81 1.92 11.54
N PRO A 419 6.95 2.74 10.88
CA PRO A 419 6.09 3.72 11.55
C PRO A 419 5.05 3.15 12.55
N ASP A 420 4.58 1.90 12.40
CA ASP A 420 3.59 1.30 13.33
C ASP A 420 4.22 0.46 14.46
N GLY A 421 5.41 -0.10 14.21
CA GLY A 421 6.25 -0.81 15.18
C GLY A 421 6.13 -2.34 15.12
N THR A 422 5.50 -2.93 14.10
CA THR A 422 5.32 -4.38 13.95
C THR A 422 5.85 -4.93 12.60
N PRO A 423 6.83 -5.84 12.61
CA PRO A 423 7.44 -6.37 11.38
C PRO A 423 6.53 -7.41 10.68
N ASN A 424 5.56 -6.93 9.90
CA ASN A 424 4.61 -7.75 9.14
C ASN A 424 4.97 -7.76 7.65
N ALA A 425 5.67 -8.80 7.20
CA ALA A 425 6.09 -8.93 5.80
C ALA A 425 4.91 -9.06 4.82
N GLY A 426 5.00 -8.33 3.70
CA GLY A 426 3.99 -8.25 2.64
C GLY A 426 3.05 -7.05 2.72
N VAL A 427 3.40 -5.99 3.46
CA VAL A 427 2.60 -4.77 3.66
C VAL A 427 3.38 -3.52 3.23
N SER A 428 2.77 -2.71 2.38
CA SER A 428 3.29 -1.41 1.95
C SER A 428 2.46 -0.25 2.47
N LEU A 429 3.05 0.94 2.50
CA LEU A 429 2.49 2.16 3.06
C LEU A 429 2.59 3.33 2.09
N VAL A 430 1.47 3.98 1.79
CA VAL A 430 1.45 5.34 1.21
C VAL A 430 1.12 6.34 2.31
N SER A 431 1.99 7.31 2.54
CA SER A 431 1.84 8.36 3.57
C SER A 431 2.28 9.72 3.04
N GLY A 432 2.04 10.80 3.78
CA GLY A 432 2.55 12.12 3.41
C GLY A 432 1.96 13.25 4.22
N SER A 433 2.54 14.45 4.12
CA SER A 433 2.11 15.61 4.94
C SER A 433 0.66 16.08 4.70
N THR A 434 0.08 15.67 3.57
CA THR A 434 -1.30 15.98 3.16
C THR A 434 -2.19 14.74 3.07
N LEU A 435 -1.72 13.58 3.54
CA LEU A 435 -2.38 12.28 3.38
C LEU A 435 -2.59 11.60 4.73
N ILE A 436 -3.76 10.97 4.87
CA ILE A 436 -3.96 9.90 5.86
C ILE A 436 -3.12 8.70 5.40
N PRO A 437 -2.27 8.11 6.27
CA PRO A 437 -1.52 6.91 5.94
C PRO A 437 -2.42 5.75 5.49
N VAL A 438 -2.11 5.18 4.33
CA VAL A 438 -2.81 4.03 3.74
C VAL A 438 -1.86 2.84 3.71
N ALA A 439 -2.07 1.90 4.62
CA ALA A 439 -1.39 0.60 4.61
C ALA A 439 -2.16 -0.39 3.73
N PHE A 440 -1.47 -1.25 3.00
CA PHE A 440 -2.09 -2.24 2.11
C PHE A 440 -1.21 -3.47 1.96
N ALA A 441 -1.82 -4.65 1.85
CA ALA A 441 -1.08 -5.85 1.47
C ALA A 441 -0.63 -5.75 0.00
N ASN A 442 0.59 -6.23 -0.28
CA ASN A 442 1.23 -6.08 -1.58
C ASN A 442 0.38 -6.75 -2.70
N PRO A 443 0.02 -6.02 -3.79
CA PRO A 443 -0.82 -6.57 -4.85
C PRO A 443 -0.08 -7.62 -5.68
N THR A 444 -0.79 -8.66 -6.11
CA THR A 444 -0.19 -9.77 -6.88
C THR A 444 0.06 -9.44 -8.35
N GLY A 445 -0.58 -8.39 -8.89
CA GLY A 445 -0.55 -8.03 -10.30
C GLY A 445 0.05 -6.65 -10.56
N ARG A 446 -0.54 -5.56 -10.06
CA ARG A 446 -0.04 -4.18 -10.31
C ARG A 446 -0.39 -3.22 -9.18
N LEU A 447 0.55 -2.36 -8.79
CA LEU A 447 0.30 -1.13 -8.03
C LEU A 447 0.35 0.07 -8.99
N THR A 448 -0.66 0.95 -8.94
CA THR A 448 -0.61 2.27 -9.60
C THR A 448 -0.93 3.37 -8.60
N VAL A 449 -0.04 4.37 -8.50
CA VAL A 449 -0.26 5.61 -7.74
C VAL A 449 -0.46 6.76 -8.72
N PHE A 450 -1.60 7.45 -8.63
CA PHE A 450 -1.90 8.67 -9.38
C PHE A 450 -1.74 9.87 -8.46
N LEU A 451 -0.86 10.81 -8.84
CA LEU A 451 -0.71 12.11 -8.22
C LEU A 451 -1.89 13.03 -8.56
N GLY A 452 -2.01 14.15 -7.85
CA GLY A 452 -3.06 15.14 -8.07
C GLY A 452 -2.73 16.11 -9.21
N ASP A 453 -3.68 16.95 -9.60
CA ASP A 453 -3.47 17.95 -10.68
C ASP A 453 -2.56 19.13 -10.28
N GLY A 454 -2.02 19.14 -9.06
CA GLY A 454 -1.08 20.15 -8.56
C GLY A 454 0.38 19.77 -8.83
N GLY A 455 1.32 20.59 -8.35
CA GLY A 455 2.74 20.23 -8.37
C GLY A 455 3.07 19.36 -7.16
N ASP A 456 3.24 18.07 -7.40
CA ASP A 456 3.34 17.05 -6.37
C ASP A 456 4.78 16.59 -6.15
N THR A 457 5.05 15.92 -5.03
CA THR A 457 6.34 15.25 -4.81
C THR A 457 6.13 13.92 -4.13
N ILE A 458 6.54 12.85 -4.80
CA ILE A 458 6.49 11.48 -4.29
C ILE A 458 7.89 10.90 -4.16
N ALA A 459 8.25 10.45 -2.96
CA ALA A 459 9.41 9.62 -2.71
C ALA A 459 8.97 8.16 -2.67
N MET A 460 9.68 7.29 -3.38
CA MET A 460 9.52 5.85 -3.31
C MET A 460 10.80 5.24 -2.77
N ASN A 461 10.69 4.48 -1.68
CA ASN A 461 11.80 3.77 -1.07
C ASN A 461 12.13 2.50 -1.89
N ALA A 462 13.29 1.90 -1.60
CA ALA A 462 13.68 0.65 -2.24
C ALA A 462 12.72 -0.47 -1.84
N MET A 463 11.93 -0.93 -2.82
CA MET A 463 11.03 -2.07 -2.69
C MET A 463 11.84 -3.38 -2.66
N ASP A 464 11.50 -4.28 -1.74
CA ASP A 464 12.23 -5.53 -1.53
C ASP A 464 11.73 -6.66 -2.48
N ALA A 465 12.08 -7.92 -2.20
CA ALA A 465 11.65 -9.05 -3.02
C ALA A 465 10.29 -9.67 -2.60
N ALA A 466 9.76 -9.31 -1.43
CA ALA A 466 8.41 -9.64 -0.97
C ALA A 466 7.35 -8.70 -1.57
N PHE A 467 7.74 -7.50 -2.01
CA PHE A 467 6.92 -6.66 -2.89
C PHE A 467 6.87 -7.26 -4.31
N ALA A 468 5.89 -8.13 -4.55
CA ALA A 468 5.84 -8.99 -5.74
C ALA A 468 4.62 -8.79 -6.68
N PRO A 469 4.31 -7.58 -7.17
CA PRO A 469 3.36 -7.42 -8.26
C PRO A 469 3.95 -8.00 -9.56
N ALA A 470 3.16 -8.80 -10.28
CA ALA A 470 3.59 -9.39 -11.56
C ALA A 470 3.92 -8.35 -12.66
N ASN A 471 3.48 -7.10 -12.49
CA ASN A 471 3.78 -5.94 -13.33
C ASN A 471 4.39 -4.82 -12.47
N ALA A 472 5.19 -3.96 -13.09
CA ALA A 472 5.89 -2.85 -12.45
C ALA A 472 5.00 -1.95 -11.57
N ALA A 473 5.56 -1.45 -10.46
CA ALA A 473 4.95 -0.36 -9.69
C ALA A 473 4.91 0.90 -10.56
N THR A 474 3.73 1.50 -10.72
CA THR A 474 3.52 2.63 -11.64
C THR A 474 3.21 3.92 -10.87
N LEU A 475 4.01 4.96 -11.06
CA LEU A 475 3.78 6.31 -10.55
C LEU A 475 3.33 7.22 -11.71
N THR A 476 2.20 7.91 -11.56
CA THR A 476 1.58 8.72 -12.64
C THR A 476 1.34 10.15 -12.14
N GLY A 477 1.88 11.13 -12.86
CA GLY A 477 1.77 12.56 -12.55
C GLY A 477 0.46 13.22 -12.96
N GLY A 478 0.31 14.48 -12.58
CA GLY A 478 -0.84 15.34 -12.86
C GLY A 478 -0.74 16.16 -14.15
N ALA A 479 -1.21 17.40 -14.08
CA ALA A 479 -1.18 18.38 -15.18
C ALA A 479 -0.21 19.56 -14.94
N ALA A 480 0.28 19.68 -13.71
CA ALA A 480 1.35 20.57 -13.31
C ALA A 480 2.66 19.77 -13.14
N ALA A 481 3.76 20.46 -12.82
CA ALA A 481 5.07 19.84 -12.77
C ALA A 481 5.32 19.08 -11.46
N ASP A 482 5.56 17.78 -11.58
CA ASP A 482 5.74 16.86 -10.47
C ASP A 482 7.21 16.47 -10.24
N THR A 483 7.51 16.00 -9.03
CA THR A 483 8.83 15.44 -8.67
C THR A 483 8.71 14.01 -8.15
N PHE A 484 9.26 13.07 -8.91
CA PHE A 484 9.36 11.65 -8.55
C PHE A 484 10.76 11.38 -8.02
N VAL A 485 10.92 11.03 -6.74
CA VAL A 485 12.19 10.62 -6.14
C VAL A 485 12.15 9.10 -5.97
N VAL A 486 12.82 8.36 -6.86
CA VAL A 486 12.77 6.89 -6.85
C VAL A 486 14.11 6.33 -6.36
N THR A 487 14.07 5.62 -5.24
CA THR A 487 15.19 4.79 -4.76
C THR A 487 15.03 3.39 -5.35
N PRO A 488 15.91 2.92 -6.25
CA PRO A 488 15.74 1.63 -6.89
C PRO A 488 15.82 0.45 -5.90
N GLY A 489 14.92 -0.51 -6.06
CA GLY A 489 14.93 -1.79 -5.35
C GLY A 489 14.94 -2.96 -6.34
N ALA A 490 14.57 -4.17 -5.90
CA ALA A 490 14.50 -5.34 -6.78
C ALA A 490 13.35 -5.26 -7.81
N VAL A 491 12.36 -4.41 -7.53
CA VAL A 491 11.11 -4.29 -8.27
C VAL A 491 11.24 -3.29 -9.42
N PRO A 492 10.79 -3.64 -10.65
CA PRO A 492 10.72 -2.69 -11.75
C PRO A 492 9.72 -1.55 -11.47
N VAL A 493 10.10 -0.33 -11.85
CA VAL A 493 9.32 0.89 -11.65
C VAL A 493 8.99 1.52 -13.00
N ALA A 494 7.76 1.99 -13.16
CA ALA A 494 7.34 2.83 -14.27
C ALA A 494 6.94 4.22 -13.74
N VAL A 495 7.53 5.27 -14.29
CA VAL A 495 7.19 6.67 -13.97
C VAL A 495 6.61 7.33 -15.21
N ASN A 496 5.47 7.99 -15.08
CA ASN A 496 4.83 8.71 -16.17
C ASN A 496 4.42 10.10 -15.69
N GLY A 497 5.15 11.15 -16.09
CA GLY A 497 4.80 12.54 -15.77
C GLY A 497 3.50 13.02 -16.44
N ASN A 498 3.01 12.29 -17.44
CA ASN A 498 1.99 12.74 -18.40
C ASN A 498 2.52 13.90 -19.27
N ALA A 499 1.72 14.94 -19.51
CA ALA A 499 2.02 16.02 -20.44
C ALA A 499 1.86 17.37 -19.71
N PRO A 500 2.95 17.98 -19.23
CA PRO A 500 2.87 19.17 -18.40
C PRO A 500 2.34 20.38 -19.18
N THR A 501 1.52 21.19 -18.51
CA THR A 501 0.88 22.36 -19.15
C THR A 501 1.76 23.61 -19.21
N ALA A 502 2.88 23.65 -18.46
CA ALA A 502 3.89 24.71 -18.50
C ALA A 502 5.26 24.19 -18.03
N ALA A 503 6.35 24.88 -18.41
CA ALA A 503 7.72 24.53 -18.05
C ALA A 503 8.24 25.36 -16.84
N PRO A 504 9.16 24.84 -16.01
CA PRO A 504 9.80 23.51 -16.09
C PRO A 504 8.79 22.39 -15.83
N GLY A 505 8.89 21.31 -16.61
CA GLY A 505 8.02 20.14 -16.52
C GLY A 505 8.51 19.13 -15.48
N ASP A 506 8.15 17.87 -15.68
CA ASP A 506 8.26 16.83 -14.66
C ASP A 506 9.71 16.43 -14.40
N THR A 507 9.98 16.06 -13.15
CA THR A 507 11.32 15.72 -12.66
C THR A 507 11.37 14.31 -12.11
N LEU A 508 12.18 13.43 -12.72
CA LEU A 508 12.58 12.16 -12.09
C LEU A 508 13.96 12.33 -11.47
N ARG A 509 14.04 12.08 -10.17
CA ARG A 509 15.24 12.10 -9.35
C ARG A 509 15.60 10.70 -8.89
N ILE A 510 16.82 10.26 -9.16
CA ILE A 510 17.38 9.02 -8.61
C ILE A 510 18.49 9.44 -7.66
N PRO A 511 18.39 9.21 -6.33
CA PRO A 511 19.35 9.75 -5.37
C PRO A 511 20.67 8.99 -5.32
N THR A 512 20.73 7.77 -5.87
CA THR A 512 21.96 6.98 -6.03
C THR A 512 22.67 7.35 -7.34
N PRO A 513 24.02 7.36 -7.37
CA PRO A 513 24.75 7.48 -8.63
C PRO A 513 24.42 6.32 -9.57
N VAL A 514 24.28 6.61 -10.86
CA VAL A 514 24.02 5.60 -11.89
C VAL A 514 24.93 5.86 -13.09
N LEU A 515 25.71 4.86 -13.50
CA LEU A 515 26.41 4.89 -14.78
C LEU A 515 25.36 4.72 -15.90
N VAL A 516 25.13 5.76 -16.70
CA VAL A 516 24.15 5.70 -17.79
C VAL A 516 24.71 6.32 -19.07
N ALA A 517 24.75 5.53 -20.14
CA ALA A 517 24.97 6.05 -21.48
C ALA A 517 23.80 6.95 -21.90
N ALA A 518 24.10 8.17 -22.34
CA ALA A 518 23.23 9.16 -22.98
C ALA A 518 21.70 9.02 -22.77
N LEU A 519 21.18 9.66 -21.72
CA LEU A 519 19.75 9.67 -21.38
C LEU A 519 18.85 10.30 -22.47
N THR A 520 17.90 9.54 -23.00
CA THR A 520 16.88 10.06 -23.92
C THR A 520 15.75 10.77 -23.17
N LYS A 521 15.39 11.97 -23.62
CA LYS A 521 14.26 12.76 -23.09
C LYS A 521 13.16 12.94 -24.14
N PRO A 522 11.87 13.03 -23.75
CA PRO A 522 11.35 12.98 -22.38
C PRO A 522 11.05 11.55 -21.88
N SER A 523 11.52 10.51 -22.59
CA SER A 523 11.18 9.11 -22.27
C SER A 523 12.38 8.19 -22.50
N GLY A 524 12.51 7.16 -21.66
CA GLY A 524 13.65 6.24 -21.69
C GLY A 524 13.58 5.20 -20.57
N SER A 525 14.73 4.61 -20.24
CA SER A 525 14.84 3.72 -19.08
C SER A 525 16.26 3.63 -18.54
N LEU A 526 16.35 3.42 -17.22
CA LEU A 526 17.58 3.29 -16.46
C LEU A 526 17.72 1.84 -16.00
N GLY A 527 18.85 1.20 -16.32
CA GLY A 527 19.32 0.03 -15.57
C GLY A 527 19.90 0.53 -14.25
N VAL A 528 19.40 0.03 -13.12
CA VAL A 528 19.77 0.50 -11.78
C VAL A 528 19.78 -0.68 -10.84
N ALA A 529 20.93 -1.36 -10.72
CA ALA A 529 21.04 -2.57 -9.91
C ALA A 529 20.46 -2.34 -8.50
N PRO A 530 19.56 -3.22 -8.00
CA PRO A 530 19.18 -4.53 -8.56
C PRO A 530 17.97 -4.54 -9.52
N GLY A 531 17.41 -3.39 -9.92
CA GLY A 531 16.18 -3.27 -10.72
C GLY A 531 16.27 -2.40 -11.99
N ARG A 532 15.12 -1.86 -12.42
CA ARG A 532 15.00 -1.00 -13.62
C ARG A 532 13.91 0.05 -13.44
N VAL A 533 14.20 1.29 -13.82
CA VAL A 533 13.23 2.39 -13.86
C VAL A 533 12.94 2.77 -15.32
N ALA A 534 11.70 2.58 -15.78
CA ALA A 534 11.22 3.13 -17.04
C ALA A 534 10.56 4.49 -16.80
N TYR A 535 10.73 5.45 -17.71
CA TYR A 535 10.11 6.76 -17.59
C TYR A 535 9.53 7.29 -18.91
N GLN A 536 8.44 8.03 -18.80
CA GLN A 536 7.74 8.70 -19.88
C GLN A 536 7.30 10.10 -19.43
N GLY A 537 7.40 11.10 -20.33
CA GLY A 537 6.93 12.45 -20.05
C GLY A 537 7.73 13.13 -18.92
N ILE A 538 9.06 13.00 -18.93
CA ILE A 538 9.96 13.59 -17.94
C ILE A 538 10.93 14.56 -18.64
N GLU A 539 10.77 15.86 -18.39
CA GLU A 539 11.63 16.91 -18.93
C GLU A 539 12.95 17.03 -18.17
N THR A 540 12.95 16.75 -16.87
CA THR A 540 14.10 16.91 -15.97
C THR A 540 14.52 15.56 -15.37
N LEU A 541 15.79 15.23 -15.52
CA LEU A 541 16.40 14.04 -14.90
C LEU A 541 17.46 14.56 -13.92
N ASP A 542 17.22 14.38 -12.62
CA ASP A 542 18.16 14.72 -11.54
C ASP A 542 18.80 13.41 -11.03
N ILE A 543 19.87 13.00 -11.73
CA ILE A 543 20.59 11.76 -11.42
C ILE A 543 22.05 12.17 -11.17
N PRO A 544 22.60 11.96 -9.96
CA PRO A 544 24.02 12.12 -9.71
C PRO A 544 24.79 11.29 -10.73
N GLN A 545 25.53 11.97 -11.61
CA GLN A 545 26.45 11.27 -12.50
C GLN A 545 27.57 10.69 -11.62
N PRO A 546 28.06 9.47 -11.90
CA PRO A 546 29.29 9.02 -11.27
C PRO A 546 30.38 10.06 -11.56
N VAL A 547 31.04 10.53 -10.51
CA VAL A 547 32.35 11.14 -10.69
C VAL A 547 33.22 9.98 -11.17
N PHE A 548 33.59 9.98 -12.45
CA PHE A 548 34.57 9.01 -12.97
C PHE A 548 35.81 9.11 -12.07
N ALA A 549 36.04 8.09 -11.26
CA ALA A 549 37.14 8.03 -10.30
C ALA A 549 38.45 7.54 -10.98
N ASP A 550 38.39 7.22 -12.27
CA ASP A 550 39.44 6.67 -13.11
C ASP A 550 39.90 7.69 -14.18
N ARG A 551 40.17 8.93 -13.77
CA ARG A 551 40.63 9.99 -14.69
C ARG A 551 42.13 10.22 -14.60
N GLU A 552 42.69 10.20 -13.39
CA GLU A 552 44.13 10.23 -13.17
C GLU A 552 44.81 8.90 -13.53
N PHE A 553 46.05 8.98 -14.00
CA PHE A 553 46.85 7.81 -14.39
C PHE A 553 48.24 7.83 -13.79
N ALA A 554 48.80 6.64 -13.58
CA ALA A 554 50.15 6.46 -13.10
C ALA A 554 51.12 6.11 -14.23
N ALA A 555 52.39 6.51 -14.07
CA ALA A 555 53.50 6.06 -14.89
C ALA A 555 54.63 5.52 -14.01
N GLY A 556 55.05 4.28 -14.25
CA GLY A 556 56.17 3.63 -13.57
C GLY A 556 57.38 3.49 -14.49
N ALA A 557 58.56 3.90 -14.03
CA ALA A 557 59.79 3.66 -14.79
C ALA A 557 60.04 2.15 -14.90
N ASP A 558 60.32 1.63 -16.09
CA ASP A 558 60.66 0.21 -16.31
C ASP A 558 62.14 -0.06 -15.94
N THR A 559 62.73 -1.11 -16.51
CA THR A 559 64.04 -1.68 -16.17
C THR A 559 65.16 -0.63 -16.13
N GLY A 560 65.86 -0.54 -15.00
CA GLY A 560 66.88 0.47 -14.74
C GLY A 560 66.37 1.71 -13.98
N GLY A 561 65.07 1.79 -13.70
CA GLY A 561 64.44 2.84 -12.90
C GLY A 561 63.71 2.30 -11.66
N GLY A 562 63.30 3.21 -10.77
CA GLY A 562 62.59 2.87 -9.53
C GLY A 562 61.60 3.93 -9.05
N GLY A 563 61.27 4.91 -9.91
CA GLY A 563 60.31 5.96 -9.62
C GLY A 563 58.93 5.66 -10.19
N GLY A 564 57.89 6.07 -9.47
CA GLY A 564 56.52 6.19 -9.97
C GLY A 564 56.12 7.66 -10.04
N ARG A 565 55.27 8.02 -10.99
CA ARG A 565 54.73 9.38 -11.18
C ARG A 565 53.23 9.30 -11.41
N PHE A 566 52.51 10.31 -10.94
CA PHE A 566 51.05 10.35 -11.02
C PHE A 566 50.60 11.65 -11.65
N PHE A 567 49.63 11.56 -12.56
CA PHE A 567 49.27 12.65 -13.47
C PHE A 567 47.78 12.94 -13.44
N ASN A 568 47.45 14.22 -13.61
CA ASN A 568 46.10 14.67 -13.94
C ASN A 568 45.71 14.22 -15.36
N PRO A 569 44.42 14.26 -15.72
CA PRO A 569 43.94 13.87 -17.05
C PRO A 569 44.57 14.65 -18.22
N ASP A 570 45.00 15.90 -17.97
CA ASP A 570 45.69 16.76 -18.93
C ASP A 570 47.19 16.46 -19.10
N GLY A 571 47.71 15.46 -18.38
CA GLY A 571 49.12 15.09 -18.36
C GLY A 571 50.00 15.95 -17.43
N THR A 572 49.44 16.84 -16.61
CA THR A 572 50.22 17.57 -15.59
C THR A 572 50.56 16.68 -14.40
N GLU A 573 51.82 16.72 -13.92
CA GLU A 573 52.27 15.88 -12.79
C GLU A 573 51.65 16.36 -11.47
N ARG A 574 50.96 15.47 -10.76
CA ARG A 574 50.43 15.68 -9.40
C ARG A 574 51.52 15.47 -8.36
N PHE A 575 52.23 14.34 -8.45
CA PHE A 575 53.37 14.00 -7.59
C PHE A 575 54.22 12.84 -8.15
N THR A 576 55.42 12.72 -7.59
CA THR A 576 56.35 11.59 -7.79
C THR A 576 56.43 10.76 -6.50
N LEU A 577 56.53 9.43 -6.61
CA LEU A 577 56.79 8.48 -5.53
C LEU A 577 58.08 7.69 -5.78
N THR A 578 58.67 7.17 -4.69
CA THR A 578 59.80 6.21 -4.74
C THR A 578 59.45 4.98 -3.88
N PRO A 579 58.50 4.12 -4.31
CA PRO A 579 57.82 3.16 -3.43
C PRO A 579 58.75 2.14 -2.75
N PHE A 580 59.84 1.78 -3.43
CA PHE A 580 60.78 0.75 -2.99
C PHE A 580 62.16 1.31 -2.58
N GLY A 581 62.23 2.64 -2.37
CA GLY A 581 63.46 3.34 -1.99
C GLY A 581 64.37 3.69 -3.18
N ALA A 582 65.17 4.73 -3.02
CA ALA A 582 65.91 5.38 -4.11
C ALA A 582 67.02 4.53 -4.77
N GLY A 583 67.37 3.37 -4.19
CA GLY A 583 68.33 2.42 -4.76
C GLY A 583 67.69 1.30 -5.59
N PHE A 584 66.36 1.22 -5.66
CA PHE A 584 65.67 0.21 -6.44
C PHE A 584 65.70 0.55 -7.94
N ALA A 585 66.04 -0.43 -8.78
CA ALA A 585 66.21 -0.26 -10.24
C ALA A 585 65.50 -1.37 -11.06
N GLY A 586 64.66 -2.19 -10.41
CA GLY A 586 63.94 -3.31 -11.05
C GLY A 586 62.72 -2.88 -11.88
N GLY A 587 62.41 -1.58 -11.91
CA GLY A 587 61.21 -1.03 -12.53
C GLY A 587 59.96 -1.08 -11.63
N VAL A 588 59.07 -0.11 -11.80
CA VAL A 588 57.80 0.01 -11.05
C VAL A 588 56.65 -0.30 -12.00
N ARG A 589 55.77 -1.20 -11.60
CA ARG A 589 54.52 -1.53 -12.29
C ARG A 589 53.42 -0.81 -11.55
N VAL A 590 52.52 -0.17 -12.28
CA VAL A 590 51.55 0.75 -11.70
C VAL A 590 50.14 0.36 -12.10
N ALA A 591 49.19 0.68 -11.23
CA ALA A 591 47.78 0.81 -11.53
C ALA A 591 47.23 2.02 -10.74
N SER A 592 46.13 2.63 -11.16
CA SER A 592 45.35 3.54 -10.30
C SER A 592 43.85 3.23 -10.30
N ALA A 593 43.23 3.43 -9.13
CA ALA A 593 41.81 3.23 -8.84
C ALA A 593 41.51 3.85 -7.47
N ASP A 594 40.29 4.29 -7.20
CA ASP A 594 39.92 4.89 -5.90
C ASP A 594 39.54 3.81 -4.87
N PHE A 595 40.47 3.45 -3.99
CA PHE A 595 40.24 2.51 -2.88
C PHE A 595 39.68 3.20 -1.63
N THR A 596 39.66 4.55 -1.59
CA THR A 596 39.17 5.32 -0.43
C THR A 596 37.71 5.78 -0.56
N GLY A 597 37.18 5.80 -1.77
CA GLY A 597 35.86 6.33 -2.10
C GLY A 597 35.78 7.86 -2.06
N ASP A 598 36.90 8.57 -2.21
CA ASP A 598 36.96 10.04 -2.13
C ASP A 598 36.82 10.76 -3.49
N GLY A 599 36.74 9.98 -4.59
CA GLY A 599 36.60 10.46 -5.96
C GLY A 599 37.93 10.77 -6.66
N VAL A 600 39.07 10.43 -6.07
CA VAL A 600 40.41 10.56 -6.65
C VAL A 600 41.08 9.19 -6.74
N ALA A 601 41.65 8.83 -7.89
CA ALA A 601 42.36 7.56 -8.00
C ALA A 601 43.59 7.49 -7.07
N ASP A 602 43.70 6.41 -6.30
CA ASP A 602 44.89 6.03 -5.54
C ASP A 602 45.91 5.33 -6.45
N VAL A 603 47.16 5.23 -5.98
CA VAL A 603 48.27 4.66 -6.76
C VAL A 603 48.71 3.32 -6.20
N VAL A 604 48.54 2.27 -6.99
CA VAL A 604 49.15 0.95 -6.74
C VAL A 604 50.55 0.91 -7.37
N ALA A 605 51.55 0.49 -6.61
CA ALA A 605 52.91 0.27 -7.10
C ALA A 605 53.38 -1.15 -6.78
N GLY A 606 53.83 -1.89 -7.80
CA GLY A 606 54.43 -3.22 -7.69
C GLY A 606 55.90 -3.25 -8.16
N THR A 607 56.74 -4.03 -7.47
CA THR A 607 58.15 -4.24 -7.85
C THR A 607 58.29 -5.02 -9.16
N GLY A 608 59.15 -4.59 -10.07
CA GLY A 608 59.64 -5.42 -11.17
C GLY A 608 60.79 -6.37 -10.78
N PRO A 609 61.32 -7.14 -11.75
CA PRO A 609 62.35 -8.15 -11.55
C PRO A 609 63.63 -7.65 -10.87
N GLY A 610 64.33 -8.56 -10.20
CA GLY A 610 65.66 -8.31 -9.62
C GLY A 610 65.67 -8.01 -8.11
N GLY A 611 64.53 -8.06 -7.43
CA GLY A 611 64.41 -7.97 -5.98
C GLY A 611 63.18 -8.74 -5.45
N PRO A 612 63.04 -8.88 -4.12
CA PRO A 612 61.87 -9.53 -3.52
C PRO A 612 60.56 -8.82 -3.93
N THR A 613 59.51 -9.58 -4.21
CA THR A 613 58.23 -8.98 -4.63
C THR A 613 57.57 -8.17 -3.52
N ARG A 614 57.12 -6.96 -3.83
CA ARG A 614 56.32 -6.11 -2.94
C ARG A 614 55.30 -5.28 -3.74
N VAL A 615 54.13 -5.07 -3.16
CA VAL A 615 53.06 -4.19 -3.68
C VAL A 615 52.66 -3.21 -2.57
N ILE A 616 52.49 -1.94 -2.92
CA ILE A 616 52.09 -0.87 -2.01
C ILE A 616 50.98 -0.06 -2.68
N VAL A 617 49.92 0.25 -1.93
CA VAL A 617 48.85 1.17 -2.34
C VAL A 617 49.02 2.49 -1.60
N PHE A 618 48.99 3.60 -2.32
CA PHE A 618 49.12 4.95 -1.79
C PHE A 618 47.89 5.79 -2.10
N ASP A 619 47.35 6.44 -1.07
CA ASP A 619 46.27 7.42 -1.17
C ASP A 619 46.59 8.53 -2.19
N GLY A 620 45.68 8.77 -3.14
CA GLY A 620 45.82 9.69 -4.27
C GLY A 620 45.83 11.18 -3.90
N VAL A 621 45.42 11.51 -2.67
CA VAL A 621 45.32 12.86 -2.12
C VAL A 621 46.38 13.09 -1.04
N THR A 622 46.37 12.27 0.01
CA THR A 622 47.24 12.40 1.20
C THR A 622 48.61 11.75 1.01
N LYS A 623 48.75 10.80 0.07
CA LYS A 623 49.97 10.00 -0.18
C LYS A 623 50.34 9.07 0.99
N ALA A 624 49.41 8.83 1.91
CA ALA A 624 49.54 7.81 2.94
C ALA A 624 49.60 6.41 2.32
N VAL A 625 50.30 5.48 2.97
CA VAL A 625 50.26 4.06 2.58
C VAL A 625 48.97 3.45 3.12
N LEU A 626 48.11 2.98 2.22
CA LEU A 626 46.86 2.29 2.54
C LEU A 626 47.11 0.79 2.75
N PHE A 627 47.99 0.19 1.93
CA PHE A 627 48.30 -1.23 1.97
C PHE A 627 49.76 -1.50 1.56
N ASP A 628 50.39 -2.52 2.13
CA ASP A 628 51.78 -2.93 1.87
C ASP A 628 51.94 -4.43 2.08
N VAL A 629 52.30 -5.17 1.03
CA VAL A 629 52.35 -6.64 1.06
C VAL A 629 53.53 -7.19 0.24
N ALA A 630 54.11 -8.30 0.71
CA ALA A 630 54.94 -9.18 -0.09
C ALA A 630 54.05 -10.33 -0.62
N PRO A 631 53.57 -10.29 -1.87
CA PRO A 631 52.48 -11.16 -2.33
C PRO A 631 52.88 -12.62 -2.60
N PHE A 632 54.18 -12.90 -2.77
CA PHE A 632 54.72 -14.21 -3.10
C PHE A 632 55.89 -14.59 -2.18
N GLU A 633 56.39 -15.82 -2.32
CA GLU A 633 57.43 -16.39 -1.48
C GLU A 633 58.73 -15.54 -1.54
N PRO A 634 59.44 -15.27 -0.43
CA PRO A 634 60.57 -14.32 -0.42
C PRO A 634 61.75 -14.64 -1.35
N ALA A 635 61.85 -15.88 -1.84
CA ALA A 635 62.85 -16.31 -2.81
C ALA A 635 62.46 -16.01 -4.27
N PHE A 636 61.20 -15.62 -4.53
CA PHE A 636 60.74 -15.20 -5.85
C PHE A 636 61.11 -13.74 -6.10
N THR A 637 61.99 -13.52 -7.08
CA THR A 637 62.49 -12.19 -7.47
C THR A 637 62.12 -11.79 -8.89
N GLY A 638 61.07 -12.43 -9.44
CA GLY A 638 60.58 -12.18 -10.81
C GLY A 638 59.78 -10.90 -10.97
N GLY A 639 59.49 -10.18 -9.88
CA GLY A 639 58.60 -9.03 -9.90
C GLY A 639 57.12 -9.42 -10.04
N VAL A 640 56.27 -8.41 -10.13
CA VAL A 640 54.81 -8.55 -10.22
C VAL A 640 54.24 -7.62 -11.30
N TYR A 641 53.02 -7.93 -11.73
CA TYR A 641 52.09 -6.94 -12.26
C TYR A 641 50.99 -6.66 -11.23
N VAL A 642 50.38 -5.49 -11.38
CA VAL A 642 49.25 -5.03 -10.59
C VAL A 642 48.17 -4.51 -11.54
N ALA A 643 46.92 -4.67 -11.18
CA ALA A 643 45.76 -4.05 -11.81
C ALA A 643 44.71 -3.78 -10.74
N ALA A 644 43.73 -2.93 -11.05
CA ALA A 644 42.61 -2.65 -10.16
C ALA A 644 41.30 -2.48 -10.93
N GLY A 645 40.19 -2.79 -10.28
CA GLY A 645 38.82 -2.62 -10.78
C GLY A 645 37.84 -3.43 -9.92
N ASP A 646 36.60 -2.96 -9.81
CA ASP A 646 35.58 -3.58 -8.97
C ASP A 646 35.07 -4.89 -9.61
N VAL A 647 35.47 -6.06 -9.10
CA VAL A 647 34.99 -7.36 -9.62
C VAL A 647 33.80 -7.89 -8.84
N ASN A 648 33.43 -7.23 -7.74
CA ASN A 648 32.45 -7.70 -6.77
C ASN A 648 31.17 -6.84 -6.71
N GLY A 649 31.18 -5.65 -7.30
CA GLY A 649 30.05 -4.72 -7.39
C GLY A 649 29.74 -3.98 -6.09
N ASP A 650 30.68 -3.88 -5.14
CA ASP A 650 30.53 -3.10 -3.89
C ASP A 650 30.84 -1.60 -4.05
N GLY A 651 31.34 -1.19 -5.23
CA GLY A 651 31.72 0.18 -5.54
C GLY A 651 33.16 0.55 -5.16
N VAL A 652 33.95 -0.38 -4.59
CA VAL A 652 35.36 -0.19 -4.24
C VAL A 652 36.25 -1.17 -5.02
N PRO A 653 37.10 -0.70 -5.95
CA PRO A 653 37.94 -1.55 -6.80
C PRO A 653 38.80 -2.59 -6.09
N GLU A 654 38.77 -3.84 -6.55
CA GLU A 654 39.70 -4.88 -6.12
C GLU A 654 41.13 -4.63 -6.59
N LEU A 655 42.11 -5.02 -5.77
CA LEU A 655 43.51 -5.12 -6.15
C LEU A 655 43.83 -6.52 -6.70
N VAL A 656 44.28 -6.58 -7.95
CA VAL A 656 44.75 -7.81 -8.59
C VAL A 656 46.27 -7.84 -8.65
N ILE A 657 46.88 -8.93 -8.19
CA ILE A 657 48.34 -9.15 -8.20
C ILE A 657 48.68 -10.46 -8.90
N THR A 658 49.57 -10.38 -9.89
CA THR A 658 50.12 -11.54 -10.61
C THR A 658 51.65 -11.51 -10.62
N PRO A 659 52.34 -12.66 -10.67
CA PRO A 659 53.80 -12.70 -10.77
C PRO A 659 54.24 -12.46 -12.23
N ASP A 660 55.42 -11.87 -12.41
CA ASP A 660 56.04 -11.62 -13.72
C ASP A 660 57.10 -12.68 -14.05
N GLU A 661 58.38 -12.32 -14.19
CA GLU A 661 59.39 -13.18 -14.83
C GLU A 661 59.65 -14.48 -14.05
N GLY A 662 59.49 -15.64 -14.70
CA GLY A 662 59.66 -16.95 -14.07
C GLY A 662 58.49 -17.38 -13.16
N GLY A 663 57.46 -16.53 -12.99
CA GLY A 663 56.29 -16.79 -12.17
C GLY A 663 55.28 -17.74 -12.80
N GLY A 664 54.48 -18.43 -11.97
CA GLY A 664 53.35 -19.24 -12.44
C GLY A 664 52.17 -18.39 -12.95
N PRO A 665 51.11 -18.99 -13.54
CA PRO A 665 49.90 -18.27 -13.98
C PRO A 665 48.99 -17.83 -12.81
N ARG A 666 49.56 -17.58 -11.63
CA ARG A 666 48.82 -17.35 -10.38
C ARG A 666 48.23 -15.94 -10.37
N VAL A 667 46.96 -15.82 -9.99
CA VAL A 667 46.25 -14.56 -9.81
C VAL A 667 45.75 -14.49 -8.38
N LYS A 668 46.11 -13.41 -7.68
CA LYS A 668 45.57 -13.05 -6.38
C LYS A 668 44.65 -11.86 -6.55
N VAL A 669 43.43 -11.94 -6.04
CA VAL A 669 42.45 -10.85 -6.00
C VAL A 669 42.19 -10.51 -4.54
N ILE A 670 42.34 -9.22 -4.21
CA ILE A 670 42.30 -8.68 -2.85
C ILE A 670 41.23 -7.59 -2.83
N SER A 671 40.27 -7.69 -1.91
CA SER A 671 39.19 -6.73 -1.71
C SER A 671 39.73 -5.32 -1.52
N GLY A 672 39.18 -4.35 -2.25
CA GLY A 672 39.58 -2.95 -2.09
C GLY A 672 39.19 -2.39 -0.72
N ALA A 673 37.94 -2.61 -0.33
CA ALA A 673 37.36 -2.12 0.93
C ALA A 673 38.02 -2.67 2.20
N THR A 674 38.64 -3.85 2.16
CA THR A 674 39.17 -4.54 3.35
C THR A 674 40.65 -4.94 3.29
N PHE A 675 41.26 -4.90 2.11
CA PHE A 675 42.55 -5.53 1.80
C PHE A 675 42.64 -7.03 2.17
N GLY A 676 41.49 -7.71 2.29
CA GLY A 676 41.39 -9.16 2.48
C GLY A 676 41.49 -9.93 1.16
N LEU A 677 42.07 -11.15 1.19
CA LEU A 677 42.16 -12.01 0.00
C LEU A 677 40.77 -12.58 -0.37
N LEU A 678 40.30 -12.28 -1.57
CA LEU A 678 39.06 -12.84 -2.15
C LEU A 678 39.32 -14.12 -2.95
N ALA A 679 40.34 -14.09 -3.82
CA ALA A 679 40.68 -15.22 -4.68
C ALA A 679 42.20 -15.43 -4.86
N ASP A 680 42.61 -16.67 -5.06
CA ASP A 680 43.98 -17.13 -5.30
C ASP A 680 43.94 -18.42 -6.15
N PHE A 681 44.08 -18.28 -7.46
CA PHE A 681 43.88 -19.35 -8.44
C PHE A 681 44.83 -19.21 -9.64
N PHE A 682 44.72 -20.10 -10.64
CA PHE A 682 45.48 -20.01 -11.90
C PHE A 682 44.61 -19.41 -13.00
N GLY A 683 44.98 -18.22 -13.50
CA GLY A 683 44.25 -17.51 -14.56
C GLY A 683 44.48 -18.08 -15.97
N ILE A 684 45.54 -18.88 -16.15
CA ILE A 684 45.81 -19.67 -17.36
C ILE A 684 45.91 -21.14 -16.95
N ASP A 685 45.19 -22.01 -17.65
CA ASP A 685 45.06 -23.44 -17.35
C ASP A 685 46.30 -24.27 -17.74
N ASP A 686 47.47 -23.89 -17.21
CA ASP A 686 48.72 -24.67 -17.25
C ASP A 686 49.54 -24.44 -15.98
N ALA A 687 49.39 -25.35 -15.00
CA ALA A 687 50.11 -25.31 -13.73
C ALA A 687 51.65 -25.37 -13.85
N ASN A 688 52.19 -25.78 -15.02
CA ASN A 688 53.63 -25.84 -15.29
C ASN A 688 54.15 -24.60 -16.02
N PHE A 689 53.28 -23.70 -16.48
CA PHE A 689 53.68 -22.46 -17.12
C PHE A 689 54.45 -21.56 -16.16
N ARG A 690 55.57 -20.96 -16.60
CA ARG A 690 56.46 -20.11 -15.78
C ARG A 690 56.77 -18.76 -16.45
N GLY A 691 55.82 -18.25 -17.22
CA GLY A 691 55.95 -16.99 -17.95
C GLY A 691 55.39 -15.75 -17.26
N GLY A 692 54.82 -15.91 -16.06
CA GLY A 692 54.01 -14.90 -15.40
C GLY A 692 52.63 -14.70 -16.06
N ALA A 693 51.83 -13.84 -15.46
CA ALA A 693 50.54 -13.41 -15.98
C ALA A 693 50.41 -11.89 -15.90
N ARG A 694 49.68 -11.28 -16.83
CA ARG A 694 49.32 -9.85 -16.82
C ARG A 694 47.81 -9.76 -16.73
N ALA A 695 47.31 -9.09 -15.71
CA ALA A 695 45.87 -8.95 -15.49
C ALA A 695 45.39 -7.52 -15.76
N THR A 696 44.10 -7.37 -16.01
CA THR A 696 43.34 -6.11 -16.01
C THR A 696 41.90 -6.42 -15.58
N VAL A 697 41.16 -5.41 -15.15
CA VAL A 697 39.74 -5.52 -14.77
C VAL A 697 38.95 -4.46 -15.52
N GLY A 698 37.73 -4.79 -15.93
CA GLY A 698 36.73 -3.85 -16.43
C GLY A 698 35.46 -4.60 -16.86
N ASP A 699 34.31 -3.97 -16.77
CA ASP A 699 33.01 -4.56 -17.14
C ASP A 699 32.93 -4.77 -18.66
N ILE A 700 33.02 -6.02 -19.13
CA ILE A 700 33.02 -6.38 -20.57
C ILE A 700 31.61 -6.76 -21.03
N ASP A 701 30.77 -7.30 -20.14
CA ASP A 701 29.42 -7.76 -20.51
C ASP A 701 28.28 -6.80 -20.15
N GLY A 702 28.59 -5.67 -19.52
CA GLY A 702 27.68 -4.55 -19.26
C GLY A 702 26.70 -4.82 -18.13
N ASP A 703 27.05 -5.67 -17.16
CA ASP A 703 26.19 -6.04 -16.03
C ASP A 703 26.51 -5.33 -14.72
N GLY A 704 27.51 -4.45 -14.71
CA GLY A 704 27.93 -3.66 -13.55
C GLY A 704 28.99 -4.32 -12.67
N PHE A 705 29.46 -5.53 -13.00
CA PHE A 705 30.61 -6.16 -12.36
C PHE A 705 31.83 -6.15 -13.30
N GLY A 706 33.02 -5.90 -12.76
CA GLY A 706 34.25 -5.95 -13.55
C GLY A 706 34.70 -7.37 -13.88
N GLU A 707 34.92 -7.67 -15.16
CA GLU A 707 35.56 -8.91 -15.59
C GLU A 707 37.07 -8.88 -15.33
N LEU A 708 37.58 -9.95 -14.72
CA LEU A 708 39.01 -10.18 -14.60
C LEU A 708 39.55 -10.81 -15.89
N VAL A 709 40.32 -10.03 -16.65
CA VAL A 709 41.04 -10.50 -17.84
C VAL A 709 42.48 -10.83 -17.49
N VAL A 710 42.96 -12.00 -17.94
CA VAL A 710 44.32 -12.50 -17.70
C VAL A 710 44.96 -12.87 -19.03
N CYS A 711 46.08 -12.21 -19.35
CA CYS A 711 46.94 -12.56 -20.47
C CYS A 711 48.18 -13.33 -20.01
N ALA A 712 48.54 -14.39 -20.74
CA ALA A 712 49.78 -15.14 -20.49
C ALA A 712 51.02 -14.28 -20.80
N GLY A 713 52.04 -14.37 -19.94
CA GLY A 713 53.32 -13.71 -20.15
C GLY A 713 54.26 -14.47 -21.11
N PHE A 714 55.56 -14.38 -20.85
CA PHE A 714 56.58 -14.89 -21.77
C PHE A 714 56.57 -16.43 -21.90
N GLY A 715 56.66 -16.95 -23.11
CA GLY A 715 56.51 -18.37 -23.45
C GLY A 715 55.06 -18.81 -23.70
N GLY A 716 54.05 -18.13 -23.14
CA GLY A 716 52.63 -18.53 -23.26
C GLY A 716 51.96 -18.12 -24.57
N GLY A 717 52.57 -17.17 -25.28
CA GLY A 717 51.93 -16.45 -26.39
C GLY A 717 50.88 -15.46 -25.90
N PRO A 718 50.26 -14.68 -26.82
CA PRO A 718 49.26 -13.66 -26.49
C PRO A 718 47.89 -14.30 -26.13
N ARG A 719 47.89 -15.37 -25.34
CA ARG A 719 46.66 -16.05 -24.88
C ARG A 719 45.96 -15.16 -23.87
N VAL A 720 44.66 -14.97 -24.03
CA VAL A 720 43.78 -14.26 -23.10
C VAL A 720 42.74 -15.23 -22.56
N ALA A 721 42.51 -15.15 -21.25
CA ALA A 721 41.39 -15.71 -20.53
C ALA A 721 40.62 -14.56 -19.87
N ALA A 722 39.30 -14.68 -19.73
CA ALA A 722 38.48 -13.72 -18.97
C ALA A 722 37.56 -14.48 -18.01
N PHE A 723 37.38 -13.93 -16.81
CA PHE A 723 36.58 -14.51 -15.72
C PHE A 723 35.51 -13.50 -15.31
N LYS A 724 34.27 -13.96 -15.17
CA LYS A 724 33.11 -13.10 -14.91
C LYS A 724 33.17 -12.47 -13.51
N GLY A 725 32.85 -11.19 -13.41
CA GLY A 725 32.61 -10.50 -12.13
C GLY A 725 31.36 -11.05 -11.41
N SER A 726 31.27 -10.88 -10.08
CA SER A 726 30.06 -11.12 -9.29
C SER A 726 30.25 -10.73 -7.81
N ALA A 727 29.16 -10.41 -7.11
CA ALA A 727 29.13 -10.20 -5.65
C ALA A 727 29.65 -11.36 -4.78
N ALA A 728 29.87 -12.54 -5.36
CA ALA A 728 30.48 -13.69 -4.70
C ALA A 728 31.78 -14.14 -5.39
N PHE A 729 32.55 -13.19 -5.97
CA PHE A 729 33.77 -13.48 -6.71
C PHE A 729 34.77 -14.31 -5.89
N ALA A 730 35.19 -15.45 -6.44
CA ALA A 730 35.97 -16.46 -5.74
C ALA A 730 36.82 -17.31 -6.69
N ASN A 731 37.61 -18.24 -6.15
CA ASN A 731 38.53 -19.13 -6.88
C ASN A 731 37.92 -19.93 -8.04
N ASN A 732 36.60 -20.07 -8.09
CA ASN A 732 35.85 -20.81 -9.10
C ASN A 732 35.02 -19.89 -10.02
N ALA A 733 35.40 -18.61 -10.14
CA ALA A 733 34.77 -17.66 -11.07
C ALA A 733 34.68 -18.28 -12.48
N PRO A 734 33.49 -18.24 -13.13
CA PRO A 734 33.31 -18.85 -14.44
C PRO A 734 34.06 -18.04 -15.52
N LYS A 735 34.52 -18.71 -16.57
CA LYS A 735 35.07 -18.02 -17.76
C LYS A 735 33.96 -17.23 -18.44
N LEU A 736 34.23 -15.97 -18.80
CA LEU A 736 33.30 -15.13 -19.58
C LEU A 736 33.16 -15.66 -21.02
N PHE A 737 34.30 -16.01 -21.63
CA PHE A 737 34.39 -16.59 -22.97
C PHE A 737 35.55 -17.58 -23.03
N ALA A 738 35.64 -18.35 -24.12
CA ALA A 738 36.71 -19.31 -24.33
C ALA A 738 38.07 -18.62 -24.55
N ASP A 739 39.14 -19.18 -23.97
CA ASP A 739 40.51 -18.68 -24.16
C ASP A 739 40.90 -18.59 -25.64
N PHE A 740 41.45 -17.45 -26.07
CA PHE A 740 41.89 -17.21 -27.45
C PHE A 740 43.24 -16.50 -27.51
N PHE A 741 43.80 -16.33 -28.72
CA PHE A 741 45.05 -15.58 -28.94
C PHE A 741 44.77 -14.19 -29.51
N LEU A 742 45.09 -13.14 -28.75
CA LEU A 742 44.82 -11.73 -29.10
C LEU A 742 45.69 -11.21 -30.25
N PHE A 743 46.88 -11.79 -30.43
CA PHE A 743 47.76 -11.56 -31.57
C PHE A 743 48.15 -12.89 -32.22
N GLU A 744 48.97 -12.86 -33.26
CA GLU A 744 49.30 -14.03 -34.08
C GLU A 744 49.80 -15.22 -33.24
N GLN A 745 49.17 -16.39 -33.38
CA GLN A 745 49.41 -17.59 -32.54
C GLN A 745 50.87 -18.08 -32.50
N ALA A 746 51.71 -17.69 -33.48
CA ALA A 746 53.13 -18.01 -33.49
C ALA A 746 53.96 -17.19 -32.48
N LEU A 747 53.45 -16.06 -31.99
CA LEU A 747 54.11 -15.21 -31.01
C LEU A 747 54.19 -15.91 -29.63
N ARG A 748 55.26 -15.65 -28.89
CA ARG A 748 55.50 -16.26 -27.56
C ARG A 748 55.65 -15.24 -26.44
N ASN A 749 55.61 -13.94 -26.71
CA ASN A 749 56.05 -12.94 -25.74
C ASN A 749 54.92 -12.36 -24.85
N GLY A 750 53.73 -12.96 -24.94
CA GLY A 750 52.50 -12.43 -24.35
C GLY A 750 52.01 -11.15 -25.04
N ALA A 751 50.98 -10.54 -24.45
CA ALA A 751 50.53 -9.18 -24.71
C ALA A 751 50.49 -8.38 -23.40
N PHE A 752 50.32 -7.07 -23.48
CA PHE A 752 49.76 -6.24 -22.41
C PHE A 752 48.26 -6.08 -22.68
N VAL A 753 47.44 -5.96 -21.63
CA VAL A 753 45.98 -5.88 -21.76
C VAL A 753 45.40 -4.77 -20.89
N ALA A 754 44.35 -4.13 -21.40
CA ALA A 754 43.48 -3.20 -20.69
C ALA A 754 42.02 -3.43 -21.14
N VAL A 755 41.05 -2.92 -20.39
CA VAL A 755 39.62 -2.97 -20.72
C VAL A 755 38.99 -1.59 -20.53
N GLY A 756 38.10 -1.19 -21.43
CA GLY A 756 37.28 0.01 -21.29
C GLY A 756 36.40 0.22 -22.51
N ASP A 757 35.21 0.79 -22.34
CA ASP A 757 34.28 1.04 -23.45
C ASP A 757 34.80 2.18 -24.32
N VAL A 758 35.53 1.87 -25.39
CA VAL A 758 36.11 2.92 -26.27
C VAL A 758 35.11 3.42 -27.31
N ASN A 759 33.94 2.79 -27.41
CA ASN A 759 33.00 2.98 -28.54
C ASN A 759 31.64 3.58 -28.12
N GLY A 760 31.31 3.54 -26.83
CA GLY A 760 30.11 4.10 -26.21
C GLY A 760 28.90 3.18 -26.25
N ASP A 761 29.07 1.85 -26.37
CA ASP A 761 27.96 0.88 -26.38
C ASP A 761 27.55 0.37 -24.97
N GLY A 762 28.25 0.82 -23.92
CA GLY A 762 28.03 0.42 -22.54
C GLY A 762 28.72 -0.90 -22.17
N LYS A 763 29.68 -1.37 -22.96
CA LYS A 763 30.46 -2.60 -22.71
C LYS A 763 31.95 -2.35 -22.90
N GLY A 764 32.75 -2.86 -21.97
CA GLY A 764 34.21 -2.73 -21.99
C GLY A 764 34.85 -3.50 -23.14
N ASP A 765 35.64 -2.80 -23.96
CA ASP A 765 36.38 -3.39 -25.08
C ASP A 765 37.75 -3.90 -24.66
N LEU A 766 38.18 -5.02 -25.25
CA LEU A 766 39.48 -5.62 -24.94
C LEU A 766 40.58 -4.95 -25.75
N ILE A 767 41.53 -4.32 -25.05
CA ILE A 767 42.65 -3.59 -25.62
C ILE A 767 43.93 -4.40 -25.44
N GLY A 768 44.58 -4.76 -26.54
CA GLY A 768 45.86 -5.46 -26.60
C GLY A 768 47.02 -4.54 -26.98
N GLY A 769 48.04 -4.48 -26.13
CA GLY A 769 49.36 -3.95 -26.46
C GLY A 769 50.34 -5.06 -26.81
N GLY A 770 51.13 -4.90 -27.87
CA GLY A 770 52.19 -5.86 -28.23
C GLY A 770 53.18 -6.10 -27.07
N GLY A 771 53.42 -7.38 -26.74
CA GLY A 771 54.36 -7.76 -25.67
C GLY A 771 55.84 -7.47 -25.98
N PRO A 772 56.76 -7.68 -25.02
CA PRO A 772 58.19 -7.46 -25.21
C PRO A 772 58.75 -8.18 -26.45
N GLY A 773 59.67 -7.57 -27.20
CA GLY A 773 60.13 -8.10 -28.49
C GLY A 773 59.16 -7.88 -29.67
N GLY A 774 57.90 -7.52 -29.41
CA GLY A 774 56.91 -7.11 -30.41
C GLY A 774 57.01 -5.62 -30.75
N GLY A 775 56.45 -5.22 -31.90
CA GLY A 775 56.26 -3.80 -32.22
C GLY A 775 55.25 -3.14 -31.28
N PRO A 776 55.19 -1.79 -31.21
CA PRO A 776 54.26 -1.06 -30.36
C PRO A 776 52.85 -1.02 -30.97
N ARG A 777 52.30 -2.19 -31.30
CA ARG A 777 50.98 -2.35 -31.89
C ARG A 777 49.92 -2.33 -30.79
N VAL A 778 48.89 -1.52 -31.01
CA VAL A 778 47.62 -1.56 -30.28
C VAL A 778 46.60 -2.26 -31.18
N LEU A 779 45.83 -3.18 -30.60
CA LEU A 779 44.65 -3.81 -31.22
C LEU A 779 43.50 -3.74 -30.21
N ILE A 780 42.32 -3.29 -30.64
CA ILE A 780 41.12 -3.23 -29.80
C ILE A 780 40.03 -4.09 -30.45
N LEU A 781 39.42 -4.97 -29.65
CA LEU A 781 38.35 -5.89 -30.05
C LEU A 781 37.08 -5.59 -29.27
N SER A 782 35.93 -5.61 -29.94
CA SER A 782 34.64 -5.34 -29.33
C SER A 782 34.28 -6.34 -28.22
N GLY A 783 34.03 -5.83 -27.01
CA GLY A 783 33.59 -6.62 -25.85
C GLY A 783 32.23 -7.28 -26.07
N ALA A 784 31.31 -6.57 -26.73
CA ALA A 784 30.01 -7.07 -27.14
C ALA A 784 30.10 -8.32 -28.06
N ASP A 785 31.07 -8.35 -28.98
CA ASP A 785 31.29 -9.52 -29.84
C ASP A 785 32.01 -10.67 -29.11
N LEU A 786 32.94 -10.37 -28.20
CA LEU A 786 33.63 -11.38 -27.39
C LEU A 786 32.65 -12.13 -26.48
N THR A 787 31.76 -11.41 -25.82
CA THR A 787 30.68 -11.96 -24.96
C THR A 787 29.61 -12.69 -25.77
N ALA A 788 29.35 -12.27 -27.01
CA ALA A 788 28.53 -13.02 -27.97
C ALA A 788 29.22 -14.27 -28.57
N ALA A 789 30.33 -14.73 -27.97
CA ALA A 789 31.13 -15.89 -28.36
C ALA A 789 31.72 -15.83 -29.79
N LYS A 790 31.96 -14.63 -30.33
CA LYS A 790 32.54 -14.41 -31.67
C LYS A 790 34.05 -14.13 -31.63
N ALA A 791 34.83 -14.78 -30.78
CA ALA A 791 36.26 -14.48 -30.61
C ALA A 791 37.06 -14.45 -31.94
N ASP A 792 36.85 -15.42 -32.83
CA ASP A 792 37.50 -15.50 -34.16
C ASP A 792 36.94 -14.51 -35.21
N GLY A 793 36.00 -13.64 -34.84
CA GLY A 793 35.33 -12.70 -35.74
C GLY A 793 34.86 -11.40 -35.07
N SER A 794 35.40 -11.06 -33.90
CA SER A 794 35.04 -9.84 -33.16
C SER A 794 35.44 -8.59 -33.95
N ALA A 795 34.57 -7.58 -33.95
CA ALA A 795 34.84 -6.30 -34.60
C ALA A 795 36.14 -5.67 -34.05
N VAL A 796 37.08 -5.40 -34.96
CA VAL A 796 38.29 -4.64 -34.65
C VAL A 796 37.91 -3.16 -34.58
N LEU A 797 37.94 -2.59 -33.37
CA LEU A 797 37.58 -1.19 -33.12
C LEU A 797 38.75 -0.24 -33.41
N ALA A 798 39.99 -0.68 -33.19
CA ALA A 798 41.20 0.02 -33.64
C ALA A 798 42.37 -0.95 -33.83
N ASN A 799 43.30 -0.64 -34.74
CA ASN A 799 44.50 -1.44 -34.98
C ASN A 799 45.62 -0.57 -35.58
N PHE A 800 46.55 -0.10 -34.75
CA PHE A 800 47.57 0.88 -35.14
C PHE A 800 48.90 0.68 -34.39
N PHE A 801 49.94 1.43 -34.77
CA PHE A 801 51.20 1.49 -34.03
C PHE A 801 51.28 2.79 -33.22
N ALA A 802 51.47 2.66 -31.90
CA ALA A 802 51.56 3.79 -30.98
C ALA A 802 53.04 4.15 -30.73
N GLY A 803 53.61 4.98 -31.60
CA GLY A 803 55.01 5.41 -31.55
C GLY A 803 55.88 4.81 -32.66
N ASP A 804 57.19 4.71 -32.43
CA ASP A 804 58.14 4.28 -33.47
C ASP A 804 57.93 2.80 -33.86
N THR A 805 57.49 2.58 -35.10
CA THR A 805 57.31 1.26 -35.71
C THR A 805 58.59 0.40 -35.78
N ALA A 806 59.78 0.98 -35.61
CA ALA A 806 61.03 0.23 -35.49
C ALA A 806 61.27 -0.33 -34.08
N SER A 807 60.62 0.22 -33.05
CA SER A 807 60.73 -0.27 -31.67
C SER A 807 60.29 -1.72 -31.54
N ARG A 808 61.00 -2.49 -30.72
CA ARG A 808 60.64 -3.86 -30.34
C ARG A 808 60.48 -4.03 -28.83
N GLY A 809 60.25 -2.94 -28.10
CA GLY A 809 60.00 -2.97 -26.65
C GLY A 809 58.60 -3.45 -26.27
N GLY A 810 57.69 -3.61 -27.23
CA GLY A 810 56.24 -3.69 -26.99
C GLY A 810 55.62 -2.31 -26.68
N ILE A 811 54.34 -2.31 -26.27
CA ILE A 811 53.62 -1.12 -25.78
C ILE A 811 52.76 -1.51 -24.57
N ARG A 812 52.84 -0.74 -23.49
CA ARG A 812 51.96 -0.90 -22.31
C ARG A 812 50.68 -0.10 -22.55
N VAL A 813 49.55 -0.58 -22.06
CA VAL A 813 48.21 0.00 -22.32
C VAL A 813 47.44 0.14 -21.01
N ALA A 814 46.67 1.22 -20.88
CA ALA A 814 45.74 1.49 -19.79
C ALA A 814 44.57 2.37 -20.31
N THR A 815 43.45 2.39 -19.61
CA THR A 815 42.19 3.06 -20.00
C THR A 815 41.75 4.08 -18.96
N ARG A 816 41.31 5.26 -19.37
CA ARG A 816 40.90 6.35 -18.46
C ARG A 816 39.86 7.27 -19.09
N HIS A 817 39.01 7.92 -18.31
CA HIS A 817 38.09 8.96 -18.80
C HIS A 817 38.75 10.35 -18.76
N LEU A 818 39.75 10.59 -19.61
CA LEU A 818 40.60 11.78 -19.52
C LEU A 818 39.81 13.06 -19.76
N ASP A 819 38.96 13.08 -20.79
CA ASP A 819 38.14 14.27 -21.10
C ASP A 819 36.71 14.27 -20.54
N ALA A 820 36.37 13.25 -19.74
CA ALA A 820 35.09 13.07 -19.04
C ALA A 820 33.87 12.96 -19.97
N ASP A 821 34.03 12.41 -21.18
CA ASP A 821 32.91 11.78 -21.88
C ASP A 821 32.68 10.32 -21.43
N THR A 822 31.71 9.64 -22.03
CA THR A 822 31.31 8.27 -21.66
C THR A 822 32.14 7.19 -22.36
N THR A 823 33.22 7.56 -23.07
CA THR A 823 34.14 6.62 -23.71
C THR A 823 35.47 6.58 -22.98
N ALA A 824 36.02 5.38 -22.83
CA ALA A 824 37.35 5.19 -22.29
C ALA A 824 38.41 5.69 -23.29
N ASP A 825 39.28 6.58 -22.84
CA ASP A 825 40.47 6.99 -23.56
C ASP A 825 41.62 6.01 -23.32
N LEU A 826 42.49 5.86 -24.31
CA LEU A 826 43.63 4.95 -24.26
C LEU A 826 44.91 5.70 -23.90
N VAL A 827 45.51 5.36 -22.76
CA VAL A 827 46.87 5.76 -22.37
C VAL A 827 47.86 4.65 -22.72
N VAL A 828 48.99 5.01 -23.34
CA VAL A 828 50.04 4.05 -23.71
C VAL A 828 51.41 4.44 -23.18
N GLY A 829 52.21 3.43 -22.83
CA GLY A 829 53.58 3.56 -22.35
C GLY A 829 54.60 2.91 -23.28
N ALA A 830 55.59 3.69 -23.73
CA ALA A 830 56.67 3.22 -24.59
C ALA A 830 57.44 2.04 -23.97
N GLY A 831 57.62 0.97 -24.75
CA GLY A 831 58.34 -0.22 -24.30
C GLY A 831 59.84 -0.01 -24.08
N THR A 832 60.46 -0.99 -23.44
CA THR A 832 61.89 -1.03 -23.09
C THR A 832 62.79 -0.69 -24.28
N GLY A 833 63.69 0.28 -24.10
CA GLY A 833 64.61 0.77 -25.14
C GLY A 833 64.06 1.90 -26.02
N ALA A 834 62.78 2.26 -25.90
CA ALA A 834 62.11 3.29 -26.73
C ALA A 834 61.90 4.65 -26.03
N GLY A 835 62.56 4.88 -24.90
CA GLY A 835 62.40 6.11 -24.11
C GLY A 835 61.47 5.92 -22.91
N SER A 836 60.84 7.01 -22.48
CA SER A 836 59.86 7.03 -21.38
C SER A 836 58.54 7.69 -21.79
N ARG A 837 58.27 7.70 -23.10
CA ARG A 837 57.15 8.45 -23.67
C ARG A 837 55.82 7.80 -23.28
N VAL A 838 54.96 8.63 -22.69
CA VAL A 838 53.54 8.37 -22.50
C VAL A 838 52.79 9.16 -23.56
N THR A 839 51.79 8.53 -24.18
CA THR A 839 50.89 9.15 -25.16
C THR A 839 49.45 8.76 -24.79
N ALA A 840 48.47 9.64 -24.98
CA ALA A 840 47.06 9.27 -24.89
C ALA A 840 46.30 9.55 -26.18
N TYR A 841 45.22 8.80 -26.39
CA TYR A 841 44.32 8.86 -27.55
C TYR A 841 42.88 8.82 -27.05
N LEU A 842 42.05 9.79 -27.45
CA LEU A 842 40.66 9.85 -26.96
C LEU A 842 39.79 8.75 -27.58
N GLY A 843 38.86 8.18 -26.79
CA GLY A 843 37.99 7.06 -27.18
C GLY A 843 37.27 7.31 -28.50
N LYS A 844 36.54 8.43 -28.59
CA LYS A 844 35.89 8.96 -29.82
C LYS A 844 36.77 9.08 -31.08
N ASN A 845 38.10 9.02 -30.98
CA ASN A 845 39.03 9.07 -32.11
C ASN A 845 39.60 7.68 -32.48
N LEU A 846 39.37 6.65 -31.67
CA LEU A 846 39.76 5.28 -31.94
C LEU A 846 38.80 4.70 -32.99
N THR A 847 39.36 4.36 -34.16
CA THR A 847 38.58 3.84 -35.29
C THR A 847 39.32 2.68 -35.98
N PRO A 848 38.60 1.81 -36.71
CA PRO A 848 39.20 0.58 -37.27
C PRO A 848 40.32 0.81 -38.31
N ALA A 849 40.48 2.05 -38.81
CA ALA A 849 41.40 2.38 -39.87
C ALA A 849 42.14 3.70 -39.62
N GLY A 850 43.48 3.66 -39.72
CA GLY A 850 44.35 4.82 -39.56
C GLY A 850 45.13 4.81 -38.26
N THR A 851 45.78 5.92 -37.95
CA THR A 851 46.43 6.16 -36.65
C THR A 851 45.68 7.31 -35.99
N PRO A 852 45.12 7.12 -34.78
CA PRO A 852 44.40 8.18 -34.08
C PRO A 852 45.33 9.36 -33.77
N PRO A 853 44.83 10.61 -33.77
CA PRO A 853 45.59 11.77 -33.33
C PRO A 853 45.96 11.62 -31.85
N GLU A 854 47.22 11.96 -31.50
CA GLU A 854 47.65 12.05 -30.11
C GLU A 854 46.89 13.19 -29.42
N ALA A 855 46.21 12.89 -28.30
CA ALA A 855 45.52 13.87 -27.47
C ALA A 855 46.50 14.64 -26.58
N LEU A 856 47.46 13.90 -26.02
CA LEU A 856 48.61 14.40 -25.28
C LEU A 856 49.79 13.43 -25.45
N GLY A 857 51.02 13.92 -25.27
CA GLY A 857 52.19 13.05 -25.25
C GLY A 857 53.44 13.73 -24.69
N PHE A 858 54.14 13.05 -23.78
CA PHE A 858 55.28 13.59 -23.03
C PHE A 858 56.23 12.48 -22.55
N ASP A 859 57.48 12.83 -22.21
CA ASP A 859 58.40 11.89 -21.54
C ASP A 859 58.18 11.92 -20.03
N ALA A 860 57.65 10.82 -19.46
CA ALA A 860 57.40 10.75 -18.02
C ALA A 860 58.69 10.81 -17.19
N PHE A 861 59.79 10.27 -17.72
CA PHE A 861 61.09 10.20 -17.06
C PHE A 861 62.18 10.75 -17.99
N VAL A 862 62.29 12.08 -18.09
CA VAL A 862 63.21 12.78 -19.02
C VAL A 862 64.64 12.21 -18.98
N GLY A 863 65.13 11.77 -20.14
CA GLY A 863 66.47 11.17 -20.29
C GLY A 863 66.56 9.68 -19.98
N PHE A 864 65.46 9.03 -19.57
CA PHE A 864 65.40 7.59 -19.33
C PHE A 864 65.00 6.82 -20.60
N SER A 865 65.68 5.70 -20.86
CA SER A 865 65.45 4.83 -22.03
C SER A 865 64.90 3.44 -21.68
N GLY A 866 64.69 3.14 -20.39
CA GLY A 866 64.30 1.81 -19.93
C GLY A 866 62.87 1.38 -20.25
N GLY A 867 62.03 2.26 -20.79
CA GLY A 867 60.60 2.04 -20.99
C GLY A 867 59.75 2.65 -19.87
N VAL A 868 58.43 2.63 -20.04
CA VAL A 868 57.47 3.12 -19.05
C VAL A 868 56.24 2.22 -18.99
N PHE A 869 55.83 1.85 -17.77
CA PHE A 869 54.52 1.29 -17.49
C PHE A 869 53.52 2.40 -17.30
N VAL A 870 52.33 2.23 -17.85
CA VAL A 870 51.14 3.05 -17.57
C VAL A 870 50.09 2.15 -16.95
N GLY A 871 49.22 2.71 -16.11
CA GLY A 871 48.20 1.95 -15.40
C GLY A 871 47.32 2.81 -14.53
#